data_AF-A0A1H1UM36-F1
#
_entry.id   AF-A0A1H1UM36-F1
#
_cell.length_a   1.000
_cell.length_b   1.000
_cell.length_c   1.000
_cell.angle_alpha   90.00
_cell.angle_beta   90.00
_cell.angle_gamma   90.00
#
_symmetry.space_group_name_H-M   'P 1'
#
loop_
_entity.id
_entity.type
_entity.pdbx_description
1 polymer ?
#
loop_
_entity_poly.entity_id
_entity_poly.type
_entity_poly.pdbx_seq_one_letter_code
_entity_poly.pdbx_strand_id
1 'polypeptide(L)'
;MTEQAHAQLDWDEQGQPLSRTFGDVYFSRASGLEETRHVFLAHNRLAERFATLPADGRLVIGETGFGTGLNFLCAWQLFEQTAQEGARLHFVSVEKYPLSRADLARALDLWPELAPFATQLLAQYVAVHPGFQRLVFAGGRVILTLLVGDVLDCLPQLDARIDAWFLDGFSPAKNPQMWTPALFAQLARLSAPGATLATFTCAGFVRRGLNEAGFAMAKVGGFGHKREMLAGHFQGSAPAPGKPWYARPPQTPGPRAVLVVGGGLAGCATAASLAARGWQVTLLERHAALATEASGNPQGVLYLKLSAHGTALSQLVVGGFGYTRRQLARLQDGRDWSACGVLQLAFDAREAERQARLASAFPSDLLRPVDAAEAAQLAGVPLEQGGLWFEEAGWVHPPALCQALVAHPRIRVVTGAAAFTLQREDGLWQARQGDRLLASAPVAVLCTASEVLHFPAAAHLKLKRIRGQITRLPATASSRALRSVLCAEGYIAPVRADEHTLGASFNFQRDDLELSAAEHADNLGMLRQISPHLAEALHSERLDPQHLQGRAAFRSTTPDYLPLIGPLVDAAAFSAAYVALGKDASRRIDTPAPWLEGLYVNCGHGSRGLISAPLAGELLAAWLDDEPLPLPRAVAEACHPSRFLLRELIRGR
;
A
#
# COMPACT_ATOMS: atom_id res chain seq x y z
N MET A 1 23.08 16.02 6.00
CA MET A 1 23.67 15.15 4.97
C MET A 1 22.50 14.50 4.27
N THR A 2 22.30 14.78 2.98
CA THR A 2 21.27 14.12 2.18
C THR A 2 21.62 12.63 2.11
N GLU A 3 20.79 11.79 2.73
CA GLU A 3 20.88 10.34 2.57
C GLU A 3 20.78 10.02 1.07
N GLN A 4 21.67 9.17 0.56
CA GLN A 4 21.68 8.78 -0.85
C GLN A 4 20.40 7.99 -1.17
N ALA A 5 19.57 8.51 -2.08
CA ALA A 5 18.30 7.88 -2.45
C ALA A 5 18.46 6.59 -3.28
N HIS A 6 19.53 6.50 -4.07
CA HIS A 6 19.81 5.35 -4.94
C HIS A 6 21.25 4.85 -4.80
N ALA A 7 21.46 3.59 -5.19
CA ALA A 7 22.80 3.01 -5.29
C ALA A 7 23.70 3.80 -6.26
N GLN A 8 24.95 4.02 -5.85
CA GLN A 8 26.00 4.56 -6.73
C GLN A 8 26.78 3.41 -7.34
N LEU A 9 26.70 3.27 -8.66
CA LEU A 9 27.28 2.14 -9.39
C LEU A 9 28.45 2.58 -10.28
N ASP A 10 29.46 1.73 -10.36
CA ASP A 10 30.39 1.66 -11.47
C ASP A 10 30.10 0.41 -12.29
N TRP A 11 30.39 0.45 -13.58
CA TRP A 11 30.15 -0.67 -14.50
C TRP A 11 31.47 -1.11 -15.09
N ASP A 12 31.76 -2.41 -15.03
CA ASP A 12 32.97 -2.96 -15.66
C ASP A 12 32.81 -3.14 -17.18
N GLU A 13 33.88 -3.56 -17.85
CA GLU A 13 33.91 -3.78 -19.30
C GLU A 13 32.90 -4.84 -19.78
N GLN A 14 32.44 -5.70 -18.87
CA GLN A 14 31.46 -6.76 -19.12
C GLN A 14 30.04 -6.31 -18.77
N GLY A 15 29.85 -5.05 -18.38
CA GLY A 15 28.57 -4.48 -18.02
C GLY A 15 28.07 -4.90 -16.64
N GLN A 16 28.92 -5.39 -15.75
CA GLN A 16 28.51 -5.80 -14.40
C GLN A 16 28.56 -4.62 -13.42
N PRO A 17 27.54 -4.47 -12.54
CA PRO A 17 27.50 -3.40 -11.56
C PRO A 17 28.39 -3.68 -10.35
N LEU A 18 29.18 -2.68 -9.98
CA LEU A 18 29.98 -2.60 -8.76
C LEU A 18 29.41 -1.49 -7.88
N SER A 19 29.18 -1.76 -6.60
CA SER A 19 28.80 -0.72 -5.65
C SER A 19 29.99 0.17 -5.31
N ARG A 20 29.91 1.47 -5.60
CA ARG A 20 30.90 2.46 -5.16
C ARG A 20 30.96 2.58 -3.64
N THR A 21 29.79 2.53 -2.99
CA THR A 21 29.66 2.67 -1.54
C THR A 21 30.35 1.54 -0.78
N PHE A 22 30.24 0.30 -1.27
CA PHE A 22 30.78 -0.88 -0.58
C PHE A 22 32.03 -1.48 -1.24
N GLY A 23 32.42 -1.00 -2.42
CA GLY A 23 33.56 -1.50 -3.17
C GLY A 23 33.44 -3.00 -3.51
N ASP A 24 32.23 -3.47 -3.80
CA ASP A 24 31.93 -4.90 -4.01
C ASP A 24 30.94 -5.12 -5.16
N VAL A 25 30.99 -6.32 -5.75
CA VAL A 25 30.09 -6.70 -6.85
C VAL A 25 28.73 -7.14 -6.32
N TYR A 26 27.67 -6.92 -7.10
CA TYR A 26 26.32 -7.36 -6.73
C TYR A 26 26.09 -8.87 -6.90
N PHE A 27 26.86 -9.53 -7.76
CA PHE A 27 26.80 -10.97 -8.02
C PHE A 27 28.15 -11.46 -8.57
N SER A 28 28.38 -12.78 -8.57
CA SER A 28 29.62 -13.37 -9.11
C SER A 28 29.82 -13.02 -10.58
N ARG A 29 31.07 -12.66 -10.89
CA ARG A 29 31.53 -12.36 -12.25
C ARG A 29 31.55 -13.57 -13.19
N ALA A 30 31.56 -14.79 -12.64
CA ALA A 30 31.69 -16.01 -13.42
C ALA A 30 30.34 -16.59 -13.85
N SER A 31 29.32 -16.57 -12.96
CA SER A 31 27.94 -16.95 -13.26
C SER A 31 27.01 -16.58 -12.09
N GLY A 32 26.53 -15.33 -12.06
CA GLY A 32 25.64 -14.85 -10.99
C GLY A 32 24.34 -15.67 -10.87
N LEU A 33 23.78 -16.09 -12.01
CA LEU A 33 22.51 -16.80 -12.07
C LEU A 33 22.60 -18.23 -11.48
N GLU A 34 23.66 -18.98 -11.82
CA GLU A 34 23.89 -20.32 -11.26
C GLU A 34 24.33 -20.26 -9.79
N GLU A 35 25.05 -19.21 -9.37
CA GLU A 35 25.34 -19.01 -7.95
C GLU A 35 24.05 -18.80 -7.14
N THR A 36 23.14 -17.95 -7.61
CA THR A 36 21.82 -17.75 -6.98
C THR A 36 21.04 -19.07 -6.91
N ARG A 37 20.99 -19.85 -8.00
CA ARG A 37 20.31 -21.14 -8.04
C ARG A 37 20.89 -22.13 -7.01
N HIS A 38 22.21 -22.21 -6.92
CA HIS A 38 22.89 -23.10 -5.98
C HIS A 38 22.74 -22.63 -4.53
N VAL A 39 23.10 -21.38 -4.23
CA VAL A 39 23.16 -20.84 -2.88
C VAL A 39 21.77 -20.72 -2.28
N PHE A 40 20.85 -20.08 -2.98
CA PHE A 40 19.57 -19.68 -2.38
C PHE A 40 18.43 -20.64 -2.70
N LEU A 41 18.29 -21.07 -3.96
CA LEU A 41 17.16 -21.93 -4.35
C LEU A 41 17.38 -23.38 -3.88
N ALA A 42 18.51 -23.99 -4.21
CA ALA A 42 18.78 -25.39 -3.90
C ALA A 42 18.91 -25.65 -2.40
N HIS A 43 19.67 -24.84 -1.66
CA HIS A 43 19.87 -25.03 -0.22
C HIS A 43 18.66 -24.63 0.65
N ASN A 44 17.70 -23.87 0.12
CA ASN A 44 16.36 -23.73 0.74
C ASN A 44 15.35 -24.77 0.22
N ARG A 45 15.77 -25.68 -0.66
CA ARG A 45 14.95 -26.76 -1.27
C ARG A 45 13.69 -26.24 -1.95
N LEU A 46 13.78 -25.09 -2.62
CA LEU A 46 12.61 -24.38 -3.11
C LEU A 46 11.83 -25.16 -4.19
N ALA A 47 12.52 -25.88 -5.07
CA ALA A 47 11.85 -26.67 -6.11
C ALA A 47 10.91 -27.72 -5.51
N GLU A 48 11.38 -28.48 -4.53
CA GLU A 48 10.58 -29.49 -3.82
C GLU A 48 9.44 -28.84 -3.05
N ARG A 49 9.72 -27.75 -2.33
CA ARG A 49 8.72 -27.06 -1.50
C ARG A 49 7.62 -26.45 -2.36
N PHE A 50 7.96 -25.79 -3.46
CA PHE A 50 7.00 -25.24 -4.42
C PHE A 50 6.13 -26.32 -5.07
N ALA A 51 6.72 -27.43 -5.49
CA ALA A 51 5.98 -28.55 -6.08
C ALA A 51 4.96 -29.18 -5.10
N THR A 52 5.24 -29.12 -3.79
CA THR A 52 4.34 -29.65 -2.75
C THR A 52 3.34 -28.63 -2.19
N LEU A 53 3.41 -27.35 -2.57
CA LEU A 53 2.46 -26.34 -2.11
C LEU A 53 1.05 -26.66 -2.60
N PRO A 54 0.01 -26.65 -1.75
CA PRO A 54 -1.37 -26.81 -2.19
C PRO A 54 -1.84 -25.63 -3.04
N ALA A 55 -2.98 -25.80 -3.73
CA ALA A 55 -3.54 -24.80 -4.64
C ALA A 55 -3.96 -23.48 -3.98
N ASP A 56 -4.04 -23.41 -2.65
CA ASP A 56 -4.26 -22.17 -1.90
C ASP A 56 -3.09 -21.88 -0.95
N GLY A 57 -2.06 -22.72 -1.01
CA GLY A 57 -0.84 -22.64 -0.23
C GLY A 57 0.00 -21.43 -0.61
N ARG A 58 0.87 -21.06 0.33
CA ARG A 58 1.80 -19.95 0.17
C ARG A 58 3.15 -20.35 0.74
N LEU A 59 4.22 -19.92 0.08
CA LEU A 59 5.56 -19.88 0.66
C LEU A 59 6.04 -18.44 0.71
N VAL A 60 6.58 -18.03 1.86
CA VAL A 60 7.12 -16.71 2.10
C VAL A 60 8.64 -16.75 2.15
N ILE A 61 9.31 -16.04 1.24
CA ILE A 61 10.76 -15.86 1.23
C ILE A 61 11.09 -14.50 1.82
N GLY A 62 12.03 -14.46 2.76
CA GLY A 62 12.63 -13.23 3.28
C GLY A 62 14.03 -13.05 2.72
N GLU A 63 14.40 -11.82 2.37
CA GLU A 63 15.72 -11.48 1.85
C GLU A 63 16.27 -10.22 2.50
N THR A 64 17.59 -10.18 2.64
CA THR A 64 18.33 -8.98 3.02
C THR A 64 19.23 -8.52 1.87
N GLY A 65 18.97 -7.35 1.30
CA GLY A 65 19.65 -6.85 0.10
C GLY A 65 18.96 -7.30 -1.18
N PHE A 66 18.07 -6.48 -1.74
CA PHE A 66 17.40 -6.78 -3.01
C PHE A 66 18.35 -6.65 -4.21
N GLY A 67 19.24 -5.66 -4.16
CA GLY A 67 20.19 -5.36 -5.23
C GLY A 67 19.50 -5.22 -6.59
N THR A 68 19.89 -6.09 -7.52
CA THR A 68 19.35 -6.14 -8.88
C THR A 68 18.03 -6.91 -8.99
N GLY A 69 17.55 -7.52 -7.91
CA GLY A 69 16.39 -8.40 -7.89
C GLY A 69 16.65 -9.80 -8.45
N LEU A 70 17.90 -10.17 -8.73
CA LEU A 70 18.26 -11.46 -9.34
C LEU A 70 17.68 -12.66 -8.56
N ASN A 71 17.85 -12.69 -7.24
CA ASN A 71 17.32 -13.76 -6.40
C ASN A 71 15.79 -13.86 -6.46
N PHE A 72 15.09 -12.73 -6.43
CA PHE A 72 13.64 -12.67 -6.59
C PHE A 72 13.19 -13.23 -7.95
N LEU A 73 13.85 -12.83 -9.04
CA LEU A 73 13.51 -13.29 -10.38
C LEU A 73 13.80 -14.78 -10.58
N CYS A 74 14.91 -15.30 -10.04
CA CYS A 74 15.20 -16.73 -10.03
C CYS A 74 14.16 -17.52 -9.23
N ALA A 75 13.77 -17.03 -8.05
CA ALA A 75 12.74 -17.67 -7.24
C ALA A 75 11.37 -17.66 -7.94
N TRP A 76 11.02 -16.54 -8.58
CA TRP A 76 9.79 -16.43 -9.37
C TRP A 76 9.81 -17.39 -10.57
N GLN A 77 10.88 -17.42 -11.36
CA GLN A 77 11.02 -18.34 -12.48
C GLN A 77 10.82 -19.80 -12.03
N LEU A 78 11.52 -20.23 -10.96
CA LEU A 78 11.38 -21.58 -10.42
C LEU A 78 9.96 -21.86 -9.92
N PHE A 79 9.34 -20.88 -9.26
CA PHE A 79 7.97 -20.99 -8.77
C PHE A 79 6.97 -21.23 -9.90
N GLU A 80 7.05 -20.49 -11.00
CA GLU A 80 6.17 -20.70 -12.17
C GLU A 80 6.39 -22.05 -12.84
N GLN A 81 7.62 -22.57 -12.81
CA GLN A 81 7.96 -23.88 -13.38
C GLN A 81 7.46 -25.07 -12.54
N THR A 82 7.31 -24.90 -11.23
CA THR A 82 7.12 -26.03 -10.29
C THR A 82 5.83 -25.96 -9.49
N ALA A 83 5.30 -24.78 -9.20
CA ALA A 83 4.11 -24.61 -8.38
C ALA A 83 2.83 -24.70 -9.21
N GLN A 84 1.79 -25.29 -8.62
CA GLN A 84 0.46 -25.35 -9.24
C GLN A 84 -0.22 -23.96 -9.37
N GLU A 85 -1.21 -23.86 -10.25
CA GLU A 85 -1.85 -22.61 -10.71
C GLU A 85 -2.46 -21.75 -9.58
N GLY A 86 -2.83 -22.33 -8.45
CA GLY A 86 -3.40 -21.57 -7.32
C GLY A 86 -2.38 -21.21 -6.22
N ALA A 87 -1.24 -21.88 -6.17
CA ALA A 87 -0.22 -21.62 -5.16
C ALA A 87 0.28 -20.17 -5.27
N ARG A 88 0.85 -19.66 -4.17
CA ARG A 88 1.37 -18.28 -4.06
C ARG A 88 2.80 -18.23 -3.55
N LEU A 89 3.56 -17.28 -4.09
CA LEU A 89 4.87 -16.88 -3.61
C LEU A 89 4.78 -15.46 -3.05
N HIS A 90 5.20 -15.27 -1.81
CA HIS A 90 5.41 -13.93 -1.25
C HIS A 90 6.88 -13.73 -0.96
N PHE A 91 7.50 -12.79 -1.66
CA PHE A 91 8.87 -12.38 -1.44
C PHE A 91 8.92 -11.08 -0.63
N VAL A 92 9.65 -11.04 0.47
CA VAL A 92 9.88 -9.85 1.29
C VAL A 92 11.37 -9.55 1.26
N SER A 93 11.77 -8.44 0.65
CA SER A 93 13.18 -8.06 0.56
C SER A 93 13.40 -6.69 1.18
N VAL A 94 14.58 -6.47 1.75
CA VAL A 94 14.99 -5.17 2.30
C VAL A 94 16.13 -4.60 1.49
N GLU A 95 16.04 -3.34 1.09
CA GLU A 95 17.06 -2.66 0.30
C GLU A 95 17.27 -1.24 0.80
N LYS A 96 18.51 -0.94 1.18
CA LYS A 96 18.87 0.39 1.69
C LYS A 96 19.11 1.39 0.55
N TYR A 97 19.68 0.92 -0.55
CA TYR A 97 20.05 1.74 -1.70
C TYR A 97 19.45 1.13 -2.96
N PRO A 98 18.14 1.32 -3.21
CA PRO A 98 17.49 0.79 -4.41
C PRO A 98 18.18 1.34 -5.66
N LEU A 99 18.38 0.49 -6.67
CA LEU A 99 18.87 0.94 -7.98
C LEU A 99 17.87 1.90 -8.60
N SER A 100 18.35 2.86 -9.40
CA SER A 100 17.46 3.62 -10.27
C SER A 100 16.80 2.65 -11.27
N ARG A 101 15.63 3.01 -11.82
CA ARG A 101 14.97 2.16 -12.83
C ARG A 101 15.87 1.90 -14.05
N ALA A 102 16.66 2.89 -14.46
CA ALA A 102 17.60 2.77 -15.58
C ALA A 102 18.75 1.80 -15.26
N ASP A 103 19.33 1.90 -14.06
CA ASP A 103 20.39 1.00 -13.62
C ASP A 103 19.86 -0.43 -13.43
N LEU A 104 18.65 -0.57 -12.88
CA LEU A 104 18.00 -1.87 -12.72
C LEU A 104 17.76 -2.52 -14.09
N ALA A 105 17.27 -1.77 -15.08
CA ALA A 105 17.08 -2.28 -16.44
C ALA A 105 18.41 -2.77 -17.04
N ARG A 106 19.46 -1.93 -16.97
CA ARG A 106 20.80 -2.28 -17.46
C ARG A 106 21.38 -3.52 -16.77
N ALA A 107 21.18 -3.66 -15.46
CA ALA A 107 21.64 -4.84 -14.74
C ALA A 107 20.88 -6.10 -15.17
N LEU A 108 19.57 -6.00 -15.39
CA LEU A 108 18.72 -7.12 -15.77
C LEU A 108 18.94 -7.60 -17.21
N ASP A 109 19.43 -6.74 -18.10
CA ASP A 109 19.79 -7.10 -19.48
C ASP A 109 20.91 -8.16 -19.56
N LEU A 110 21.67 -8.35 -18.48
CA LEU A 110 22.69 -9.41 -18.36
C LEU A 110 22.09 -10.82 -18.30
N TRP A 111 20.78 -10.95 -18.05
CA TRP A 111 20.09 -12.24 -17.94
C TRP A 111 18.88 -12.34 -18.87
N PRO A 112 19.10 -12.55 -20.18
CA PRO A 112 18.02 -12.70 -21.15
C PRO A 112 17.01 -13.80 -20.80
N GLU A 113 17.45 -14.84 -20.09
CA GLU A 113 16.60 -15.94 -19.61
C GLU A 113 15.49 -15.44 -18.65
N LEU A 114 15.74 -14.36 -17.91
CA LEU A 114 14.81 -13.79 -16.93
C LEU A 114 13.97 -12.64 -17.52
N ALA A 115 14.13 -12.31 -18.80
CA ALA A 115 13.47 -11.18 -19.46
C ALA A 115 11.93 -11.13 -19.27
N PRO A 116 11.17 -12.26 -19.30
CA PRO A 116 9.73 -12.23 -19.07
C PRO A 116 9.32 -11.74 -17.67
N PHE A 117 10.17 -11.98 -16.66
CA PHE A 117 9.95 -11.58 -15.27
C PHE A 117 10.52 -10.19 -15.02
N ALA A 118 11.73 -9.93 -15.51
CA ALA A 118 12.40 -8.63 -15.44
C ALA A 118 11.55 -7.51 -16.05
N THR A 119 10.91 -7.77 -17.20
CA THR A 119 10.03 -6.80 -17.87
C THR A 119 8.84 -6.43 -16.99
N GLN A 120 8.23 -7.41 -16.31
CA GLN A 120 7.12 -7.16 -15.39
C GLN A 120 7.57 -6.39 -14.15
N LEU A 121 8.74 -6.72 -13.59
CA LEU A 121 9.35 -5.96 -12.49
C LEU A 121 9.58 -4.50 -12.90
N LEU A 122 10.24 -4.26 -14.03
CA LEU A 122 10.54 -2.91 -14.55
C LEU A 122 9.29 -2.08 -14.91
N ALA A 123 8.20 -2.73 -15.29
CA ALA A 123 6.91 -2.08 -15.50
C ALA A 123 6.28 -1.59 -14.19
N GLN A 124 6.54 -2.28 -13.07
CA GLN A 124 6.08 -1.89 -11.74
C GLN A 124 7.14 -1.17 -10.90
N TYR A 125 8.38 -1.03 -11.36
CA TYR A 125 9.43 -0.29 -10.65
C TYR A 125 9.28 1.23 -10.87
N VAL A 126 8.12 1.73 -10.44
CA VAL A 126 7.63 3.11 -10.57
C VAL A 126 7.04 3.51 -9.21
N ALA A 127 7.28 4.74 -8.76
CA ALA A 127 6.92 5.23 -7.43
C ALA A 127 7.39 4.30 -6.29
N VAL A 128 8.68 3.95 -6.33
CA VAL A 128 9.36 3.14 -5.32
C VAL A 128 10.08 4.07 -4.36
N HIS A 129 9.44 4.41 -3.24
CA HIS A 129 9.95 5.37 -2.26
C HIS A 129 10.32 4.67 -0.93
N PRO A 130 11.02 5.35 -0.01
CA PRO A 130 11.33 4.82 1.32
C PRO A 130 10.11 4.24 2.05
N GLY A 131 10.32 3.14 2.77
CA GLY A 131 9.28 2.39 3.47
C GLY A 131 8.79 1.15 2.71
N PHE A 132 7.56 0.74 2.99
CA PHE A 132 7.00 -0.53 2.50
C PHE A 132 6.39 -0.35 1.11
N GLN A 133 6.93 -1.05 0.12
CA GLN A 133 6.47 -1.01 -1.27
C GLN A 133 5.92 -2.38 -1.68
N ARG A 134 4.60 -2.47 -1.87
CA ARG A 134 3.91 -3.67 -2.34
C ARG A 134 3.81 -3.69 -3.86
N LEU A 135 4.29 -4.75 -4.49
CA LEU A 135 4.19 -5.02 -5.93
C LEU A 135 3.53 -6.39 -6.13
N VAL A 136 2.66 -6.51 -7.14
CA VAL A 136 1.82 -7.70 -7.35
C VAL A 136 1.91 -8.16 -8.79
N PHE A 137 2.35 -9.40 -8.99
CA PHE A 137 2.64 -9.99 -10.30
C PHE A 137 1.84 -11.28 -10.51
N ALA A 138 1.89 -11.82 -11.75
CA ALA A 138 1.28 -13.10 -12.10
C ALA A 138 -0.17 -13.25 -11.62
N GLY A 139 -0.99 -12.19 -11.83
CA GLY A 139 -2.39 -12.19 -11.42
C GLY A 139 -2.66 -12.26 -9.91
N GLY A 140 -1.66 -12.00 -9.06
CA GLY A 140 -1.75 -12.13 -7.60
C GLY A 140 -1.00 -13.32 -7.02
N ARG A 141 -0.47 -14.23 -7.87
CA ARG A 141 0.29 -15.40 -7.41
C ARG A 141 1.66 -15.04 -6.85
N VAL A 142 2.28 -13.97 -7.33
CA VAL A 142 3.61 -13.56 -6.90
C VAL A 142 3.55 -12.14 -6.35
N ILE A 143 3.95 -11.99 -5.09
CA ILE A 143 3.87 -10.72 -4.39
C ILE A 143 5.26 -10.35 -3.88
N LEU A 144 5.74 -9.15 -4.19
CA LEU A 144 6.95 -8.57 -3.62
C LEU A 144 6.57 -7.49 -2.62
N THR A 145 7.03 -7.60 -1.38
CA THR A 145 7.13 -6.48 -0.45
C THR A 145 8.59 -6.04 -0.39
N LEU A 146 8.90 -4.92 -1.06
CA LEU A 146 10.22 -4.30 -0.98
C LEU A 146 10.21 -3.27 0.16
N LEU A 147 11.04 -3.49 1.17
CA LEU A 147 11.26 -2.58 2.29
C LEU A 147 12.44 -1.68 1.93
N VAL A 148 12.17 -0.44 1.54
CA VAL A 148 13.20 0.52 1.15
C VAL A 148 13.68 1.25 2.41
N GLY A 149 14.88 0.91 2.88
CA GLY A 149 15.48 1.45 4.10
C GLY A 149 16.52 0.51 4.72
N ASP A 150 17.08 0.90 5.87
CA ASP A 150 18.03 0.06 6.59
C ASP A 150 17.35 -1.21 7.13
N VAL A 151 18.05 -2.34 7.04
CA VAL A 151 17.53 -3.65 7.49
C VAL A 151 17.23 -3.69 8.99
N LEU A 152 18.03 -2.99 9.80
CA LEU A 152 17.85 -2.93 11.25
C LEU A 152 16.69 -2.02 11.65
N ASP A 153 16.24 -1.12 10.77
CA ASP A 153 15.05 -0.28 10.97
C ASP A 153 13.79 -0.95 10.40
N CYS A 154 13.89 -1.59 9.25
CA CYS A 154 12.76 -2.17 8.54
C CYS A 154 12.25 -3.47 9.17
N LEU A 155 13.13 -4.43 9.48
CA LEU A 155 12.70 -5.74 9.98
C LEU A 155 11.95 -5.67 11.31
N PRO A 156 12.33 -4.84 12.32
CA PRO A 156 11.54 -4.70 13.54
C PRO A 156 10.09 -4.24 13.30
N GLN A 157 9.86 -3.49 12.23
CA GLN A 157 8.53 -3.01 11.84
C GLN A 157 7.70 -4.05 11.07
N LEU A 158 8.35 -5.10 10.54
CA LEU A 158 7.70 -6.14 9.76
C LEU A 158 6.89 -7.09 10.64
N ASP A 159 5.67 -7.35 10.17
CA ASP A 159 4.82 -8.43 10.65
C ASP A 159 4.68 -9.48 9.53
N ALA A 160 5.35 -10.61 9.72
CA ALA A 160 5.46 -11.68 8.74
C ALA A 160 5.82 -13.00 9.44
N ARG A 161 5.57 -14.10 8.74
CA ARG A 161 6.15 -15.43 9.01
C ARG A 161 6.91 -15.84 7.76
N ILE A 162 8.22 -15.99 7.89
CA ILE A 162 9.13 -16.30 6.78
C ILE A 162 9.45 -17.78 6.78
N ASP A 163 9.27 -18.43 5.64
CA ASP A 163 9.45 -19.86 5.44
C ASP A 163 10.86 -20.23 4.91
N ALA A 164 11.52 -19.29 4.25
CA ALA A 164 12.89 -19.42 3.75
C ALA A 164 13.59 -18.05 3.76
N TRP A 165 14.85 -18.03 4.19
CA TRP A 165 15.68 -16.83 4.20
C TRP A 165 16.79 -16.90 3.16
N PHE A 166 16.88 -15.84 2.37
CA PHE A 166 18.05 -15.48 1.57
C PHE A 166 18.82 -14.42 2.35
N LEU A 167 19.77 -14.86 3.18
CA LEU A 167 20.64 -13.95 3.90
C LEU A 167 21.75 -13.51 2.95
N ASP A 168 21.43 -12.50 2.16
CA ASP A 168 22.31 -11.89 1.16
C ASP A 168 22.83 -10.53 1.64
N GLY A 169 23.64 -9.89 0.80
CA GLY A 169 24.26 -8.58 1.04
C GLY A 169 25.76 -8.61 0.77
N PHE A 170 26.40 -7.45 0.76
CA PHE A 170 27.84 -7.38 0.54
C PHE A 170 28.62 -8.20 1.57
N SER A 171 29.78 -8.71 1.14
CA SER A 171 30.59 -9.62 1.94
C SER A 171 30.81 -9.09 3.36
N PRO A 172 30.77 -9.95 4.42
CA PRO A 172 30.81 -9.45 5.80
C PRO A 172 32.05 -8.64 6.16
N ALA A 173 33.16 -8.85 5.45
CA ALA A 173 34.37 -8.04 5.60
C ALA A 173 34.20 -6.60 5.06
N LYS A 174 33.37 -6.40 4.03
CA LYS A 174 33.11 -5.10 3.40
C LYS A 174 31.89 -4.37 3.96
N ASN A 175 30.93 -5.10 4.53
CA ASN A 175 29.74 -4.51 5.16
C ASN A 175 29.45 -5.08 6.56
N PRO A 176 30.40 -5.03 7.52
CA PRO A 176 30.21 -5.64 8.84
C PRO A 176 29.03 -5.04 9.64
N GLN A 177 28.60 -3.82 9.31
CA GLN A 177 27.50 -3.11 9.97
C GLN A 177 26.14 -3.80 9.78
N MET A 178 25.97 -4.56 8.71
CA MET A 178 24.76 -5.33 8.46
C MET A 178 24.75 -6.66 9.24
N TRP A 179 25.88 -7.38 9.25
CA TRP A 179 26.01 -8.73 9.78
C TRP A 179 26.14 -8.74 11.31
N THR A 180 25.06 -8.36 12.00
CA THR A 180 25.05 -8.15 13.44
C THR A 180 24.15 -9.15 14.17
N PRO A 181 24.39 -9.40 15.48
CA PRO A 181 23.47 -10.17 16.32
C PRO A 181 22.03 -9.64 16.30
N ALA A 182 21.86 -8.31 16.20
CA ALA A 182 20.55 -7.67 16.10
C ALA A 182 19.81 -8.10 14.82
N LEU A 183 20.49 -8.17 13.68
CA LEU A 183 19.92 -8.71 12.45
C LEU A 183 19.49 -10.17 12.64
N PHE A 184 20.39 -11.03 13.13
CA PHE A 184 20.10 -12.46 13.30
C PHE A 184 18.90 -12.72 14.22
N ALA A 185 18.75 -11.93 15.28
CA ALA A 185 17.59 -11.98 16.17
C ALA A 185 16.29 -11.57 15.45
N GLN A 186 16.33 -10.61 14.52
CA GLN A 186 15.17 -10.28 13.69
C GLN A 186 14.80 -11.40 12.71
N LEU A 187 15.80 -12.04 12.08
CA LEU A 187 15.55 -13.21 11.22
C LEU A 187 14.87 -14.33 11.99
N ALA A 188 15.37 -14.65 13.20
CA ALA A 188 14.77 -15.64 14.09
C ALA A 188 13.33 -15.26 14.49
N ARG A 189 13.09 -14.00 14.91
CA ARG A 189 11.76 -13.51 15.30
C ARG A 189 10.71 -13.66 14.19
N LEU A 190 11.13 -13.45 12.95
CA LEU A 190 10.25 -13.48 11.79
C LEU A 190 10.15 -14.88 11.16
N SER A 191 10.97 -15.84 11.59
CA SER A 191 10.99 -17.20 11.03
C SER A 191 9.76 -18.00 11.47
N ALA A 192 9.13 -18.68 10.51
CA ALA A 192 8.21 -19.77 10.81
C ALA A 192 8.97 -20.94 11.46
N PRO A 193 8.29 -21.82 12.22
CA PRO A 193 8.90 -23.05 12.71
C PRO A 193 9.51 -23.86 11.56
N GLY A 194 10.78 -24.22 11.68
CA GLY A 194 11.48 -24.97 10.63
C GLY A 194 11.89 -24.15 9.39
N ALA A 195 11.75 -22.81 9.41
CA ALA A 195 12.17 -21.96 8.31
C ALA A 195 13.63 -22.21 7.93
N THR A 196 13.92 -22.33 6.64
CA THR A 196 15.28 -22.55 6.14
C THR A 196 16.01 -21.23 6.00
N LEU A 197 17.35 -21.26 6.04
CA LEU A 197 18.20 -20.10 5.76
C LEU A 197 19.42 -20.55 4.97
N ALA A 198 19.75 -19.81 3.91
CA ALA A 198 21.00 -19.99 3.18
C ALA A 198 21.72 -18.65 2.99
N THR A 199 23.05 -18.68 2.97
CA THR A 199 23.90 -17.52 2.70
C THR A 199 25.20 -17.95 2.03
N PHE A 200 25.73 -17.11 1.12
CA PHE A 200 26.96 -17.39 0.39
C PHE A 200 28.21 -17.38 1.28
N THR A 201 28.17 -16.76 2.46
CA THR A 201 29.33 -16.63 3.35
C THR A 201 29.52 -17.85 4.25
N CYS A 202 30.78 -18.18 4.56
CA CYS A 202 31.15 -19.20 5.55
C CYS A 202 31.82 -18.60 6.80
N ALA A 203 31.69 -17.28 7.02
CA ALA A 203 32.35 -16.57 8.11
C ALA A 203 31.94 -17.12 9.49
N GLY A 204 32.95 -17.41 10.34
CA GLY A 204 32.72 -18.09 11.61
C GLY A 204 31.82 -17.33 12.60
N PHE A 205 31.89 -16.00 12.61
CA PHE A 205 31.04 -15.18 13.49
C PHE A 205 29.58 -15.16 13.03
N VAL A 206 29.32 -15.19 11.71
CA VAL A 206 27.96 -15.29 11.15
C VAL A 206 27.33 -16.61 11.57
N ARG A 207 28.06 -17.73 11.43
CA ARG A 207 27.58 -19.05 11.87
C ARG A 207 27.24 -19.07 13.37
N ARG A 208 28.13 -18.54 14.22
CA ARG A 208 27.89 -18.49 15.67
C ARG A 208 26.68 -17.62 16.02
N GLY A 209 26.59 -16.41 15.46
CA GLY A 209 25.47 -15.50 15.72
C GLY A 209 24.12 -16.07 15.27
N LEU A 210 24.06 -16.74 14.12
CA LEU A 210 22.85 -17.44 13.66
C LEU A 210 22.48 -18.61 14.58
N ASN A 211 23.48 -19.38 15.05
CA ASN A 211 23.24 -20.46 16.02
C ASN A 211 22.70 -19.92 17.36
N GLU A 212 23.29 -18.83 17.87
CA GLU A 212 22.82 -18.14 19.08
C GLU A 212 21.40 -17.59 18.92
N ALA A 213 21.02 -17.16 17.71
CA ALA A 213 19.67 -16.71 17.39
C ALA A 213 18.64 -17.86 17.26
N GLY A 214 19.08 -19.13 17.26
CA GLY A 214 18.20 -20.31 17.23
C GLY A 214 18.13 -21.05 15.89
N PHE A 215 19.04 -20.80 14.96
CA PHE A 215 19.19 -21.60 13.74
C PHE A 215 20.17 -22.76 13.95
N ALA A 216 19.89 -23.93 13.41
CA ALA A 216 20.87 -25.00 13.30
C ALA A 216 21.66 -24.85 11.99
N MET A 217 22.75 -24.08 12.02
CA MET A 217 23.57 -23.82 10.84
C MET A 217 24.65 -24.87 10.62
N ALA A 218 24.78 -25.33 9.38
CA ALA A 218 25.82 -26.24 8.92
C ALA A 218 26.65 -25.59 7.79
N LYS A 219 27.90 -26.05 7.65
CA LYS A 219 28.71 -25.77 6.46
C LYS A 219 28.30 -26.74 5.36
N VAL A 220 28.03 -26.24 4.17
CA VAL A 220 27.66 -27.02 2.99
C VAL A 220 28.55 -26.63 1.80
N GLY A 221 28.53 -27.42 0.72
CA GLY A 221 29.33 -27.15 -0.48
C GLY A 221 28.99 -25.80 -1.11
N GLY A 222 30.00 -24.94 -1.29
CA GLY A 222 29.85 -23.66 -1.96
C GLY A 222 29.76 -23.77 -3.49
N PHE A 223 29.54 -22.64 -4.16
CA PHE A 223 29.45 -22.58 -5.62
C PHE A 223 30.80 -22.21 -6.26
N GLY A 224 31.11 -22.83 -7.40
CA GLY A 224 32.32 -22.55 -8.18
C GLY A 224 33.61 -22.74 -7.35
N HIS A 225 34.40 -21.67 -7.22
CA HIS A 225 35.67 -21.70 -6.46
C HIS A 225 35.49 -21.62 -4.94
N LYS A 226 34.30 -21.25 -4.43
CA LYS A 226 34.02 -21.20 -2.99
C LYS A 226 33.81 -22.63 -2.49
N ARG A 227 34.68 -23.10 -1.59
CA ARG A 227 34.60 -24.47 -1.03
C ARG A 227 33.38 -24.67 -0.13
N GLU A 228 33.08 -23.68 0.71
CA GLU A 228 32.05 -23.79 1.75
C GLU A 228 31.14 -22.56 1.74
N MET A 229 29.88 -22.79 2.11
CA MET A 229 28.87 -21.77 2.44
C MET A 229 28.07 -22.22 3.66
N LEU A 230 27.06 -21.45 4.09
CA LEU A 230 26.20 -21.83 5.21
C LEU A 230 24.75 -22.06 4.77
N ALA A 231 24.17 -23.14 5.29
CA ALA A 231 22.74 -23.43 5.20
C ALA A 231 22.25 -24.03 6.52
N GLY A 232 20.99 -23.80 6.86
CA GLY A 232 20.43 -24.29 8.11
C GLY A 232 18.91 -24.11 8.18
N HIS A 233 18.35 -24.42 9.34
CA HIS A 233 16.92 -24.25 9.62
C HIS A 233 16.69 -23.75 11.04
N PHE A 234 15.60 -23.02 11.23
CA PHE A 234 15.22 -22.48 12.53
C PHE A 234 14.67 -23.58 13.44
N GLN A 235 15.26 -23.75 14.61
CA GLN A 235 14.85 -24.71 15.64
C GLN A 235 14.27 -24.02 16.89
N GLY A 236 14.26 -22.69 16.90
CA GLY A 236 13.66 -21.91 17.99
C GLY A 236 12.14 -22.03 18.03
N SER A 237 11.57 -21.58 19.14
CA SER A 237 10.12 -21.45 19.28
C SER A 237 9.62 -20.16 18.63
N ALA A 238 8.36 -20.16 18.20
CA ALA A 238 7.72 -18.93 17.74
C ALA A 238 7.74 -17.89 18.88
N PRO A 239 8.02 -16.60 18.59
CA PRO A 239 8.00 -15.57 19.60
C PRO A 239 6.62 -15.50 20.27
N ALA A 240 6.61 -15.09 21.55
CA ALA A 240 5.39 -14.91 22.30
C ALA A 240 4.40 -14.00 21.54
N PRO A 241 3.09 -14.31 21.58
CA PRO A 241 2.09 -13.48 20.93
C PRO A 241 2.20 -12.03 21.44
N GLY A 242 2.03 -11.08 20.51
CA GLY A 242 2.03 -9.66 20.82
C GLY A 242 0.79 -9.23 21.60
N LYS A 243 0.45 -7.94 21.51
CA LYS A 243 -0.75 -7.39 22.14
C LYS A 243 -2.02 -8.10 21.60
N PRO A 244 -2.83 -8.77 22.43
CA PRO A 244 -3.92 -9.61 21.94
C PRO A 244 -5.02 -8.84 21.20
N TRP A 245 -5.23 -7.56 21.53
CA TRP A 245 -6.17 -6.67 20.83
C TRP A 245 -5.75 -6.27 19.40
N TYR A 246 -4.53 -6.61 18.98
CA TYR A 246 -4.05 -6.48 17.60
C TYR A 246 -3.60 -7.82 17.02
N ALA A 247 -3.88 -8.94 17.70
CA ALA A 247 -3.57 -10.27 17.19
C ALA A 247 -4.39 -10.57 15.93
N ARG A 248 -3.88 -11.48 15.09
CA ARG A 248 -4.65 -11.97 13.94
C ARG A 248 -5.83 -12.81 14.44
N PRO A 249 -7.04 -12.61 13.91
CA PRO A 249 -8.16 -13.49 14.21
C PRO A 249 -7.87 -14.93 13.76
N PRO A 250 -8.51 -15.93 14.38
CA PRO A 250 -8.52 -17.28 13.85
C PRO A 250 -9.06 -17.31 12.41
N GLN A 251 -8.52 -18.22 11.60
CA GLN A 251 -9.02 -18.47 10.25
C GLN A 251 -10.49 -18.90 10.31
N THR A 252 -11.33 -18.29 9.48
CA THR A 252 -12.74 -18.63 9.40
C THR A 252 -12.90 -19.96 8.66
N PRO A 253 -13.55 -20.98 9.24
CA PRO A 253 -13.76 -22.26 8.58
C PRO A 253 -14.61 -22.13 7.32
N GLY A 254 -14.42 -23.05 6.37
CA GLY A 254 -15.25 -23.16 5.17
C GLY A 254 -14.60 -22.65 3.89
N PRO A 255 -15.38 -22.43 2.82
CA PRO A 255 -14.84 -22.02 1.52
C PRO A 255 -14.25 -20.62 1.58
N ARG A 256 -13.23 -20.37 0.74
CA ARG A 256 -12.65 -19.03 0.51
C ARG A 256 -13.62 -18.13 -0.25
N ALA A 257 -14.72 -17.74 0.40
CA ALA A 257 -15.76 -16.88 -0.12
C ALA A 257 -15.98 -15.68 0.81
N VAL A 258 -16.26 -14.52 0.23
CA VAL A 258 -16.41 -13.26 0.96
C VAL A 258 -17.53 -12.40 0.37
N LEU A 259 -18.31 -11.80 1.27
CA LEU A 259 -19.25 -10.75 0.95
C LEU A 259 -18.61 -9.38 1.17
N VAL A 260 -18.50 -8.55 0.13
CA VAL A 260 -18.01 -7.17 0.25
C VAL A 260 -19.20 -6.23 0.10
N VAL A 261 -19.47 -5.40 1.11
CA VAL A 261 -20.61 -4.47 1.10
C VAL A 261 -20.13 -3.06 0.78
N GLY A 262 -20.55 -2.53 -0.38
CA GLY A 262 -20.23 -1.20 -0.89
C GLY A 262 -19.37 -1.25 -2.15
N GLY A 263 -19.80 -0.59 -3.23
CA GLY A 263 -19.12 -0.51 -4.53
C GLY A 263 -18.39 0.80 -4.78
N GLY A 264 -17.93 1.47 -3.71
CA GLY A 264 -16.93 2.54 -3.80
C GLY A 264 -15.51 1.99 -3.90
N LEU A 265 -14.51 2.89 -3.90
CA LEU A 265 -13.08 2.53 -4.00
C LEU A 265 -12.65 1.48 -2.98
N ALA A 266 -13.07 1.62 -1.72
CA ALA A 266 -12.70 0.69 -0.64
C ALA A 266 -13.19 -0.74 -0.91
N GLY A 267 -14.44 -0.91 -1.31
CA GLY A 267 -14.99 -2.23 -1.60
C GLY A 267 -14.44 -2.83 -2.89
N CYS A 268 -14.27 -2.02 -3.94
CA CYS A 268 -13.67 -2.49 -5.19
C CYS A 268 -12.21 -2.95 -4.97
N ALA A 269 -11.41 -2.19 -4.20
CA ALA A 269 -10.04 -2.55 -3.86
C ALA A 269 -9.95 -3.81 -2.98
N THR A 270 -10.81 -3.92 -1.96
CA THR A 270 -10.91 -5.13 -1.15
C THR A 270 -11.26 -6.35 -2.00
N ALA A 271 -12.25 -6.23 -2.89
CA ALA A 271 -12.65 -7.31 -3.79
C ALA A 271 -11.51 -7.74 -4.72
N ALA A 272 -10.83 -6.79 -5.35
CA ALA A 272 -9.69 -7.05 -6.23
C ALA A 272 -8.57 -7.82 -5.51
N SER A 273 -8.16 -7.33 -4.33
CA SER A 273 -7.07 -7.89 -3.54
C SER A 273 -7.36 -9.33 -3.06
N LEU A 274 -8.61 -9.60 -2.66
CA LEU A 274 -9.04 -10.94 -2.25
C LEU A 274 -9.18 -11.88 -3.46
N ALA A 275 -9.77 -11.42 -4.55
CA ALA A 275 -9.95 -12.24 -5.75
C ALA A 275 -8.61 -12.69 -6.37
N ALA A 276 -7.60 -11.82 -6.33
CA ALA A 276 -6.22 -12.10 -6.72
C ALA A 276 -5.57 -13.24 -5.89
N ARG A 277 -6.10 -13.50 -4.69
CA ARG A 277 -5.66 -14.56 -3.75
C ARG A 277 -6.59 -15.78 -3.74
N GLY A 278 -7.41 -15.93 -4.79
CA GLY A 278 -8.28 -17.10 -4.94
C GLY A 278 -9.64 -17.01 -4.25
N TRP A 279 -9.97 -15.90 -3.59
CA TRP A 279 -11.29 -15.76 -2.97
C TRP A 279 -12.39 -15.58 -4.01
N GLN A 280 -13.54 -16.21 -3.77
CA GLN A 280 -14.79 -15.90 -4.45
C GLN A 280 -15.44 -14.70 -3.78
N VAL A 281 -15.60 -13.60 -4.52
CA VAL A 281 -16.08 -12.34 -3.97
C VAL A 281 -17.46 -12.04 -4.52
N THR A 282 -18.43 -11.82 -3.63
CA THR A 282 -19.69 -11.15 -4.00
C THR A 282 -19.66 -9.72 -3.48
N LEU A 283 -19.64 -8.74 -4.38
CA LEU A 283 -19.69 -7.32 -4.05
C LEU A 283 -21.13 -6.83 -4.16
N LEU A 284 -21.70 -6.30 -3.07
CA LEU A 284 -23.02 -5.69 -3.04
C LEU A 284 -22.91 -4.17 -3.19
N GLU A 285 -23.58 -3.61 -4.20
CA GLU A 285 -23.71 -2.17 -4.43
C GLU A 285 -25.18 -1.77 -4.36
N ARG A 286 -25.50 -0.74 -3.58
CA ARG A 286 -26.88 -0.28 -3.39
C ARG A 286 -27.45 0.40 -4.62
N HIS A 287 -26.59 1.05 -5.41
CA HIS A 287 -26.94 1.75 -6.62
C HIS A 287 -26.92 0.86 -7.86
N ALA A 288 -27.42 1.37 -8.98
CA ALA A 288 -27.39 0.68 -10.26
C ALA A 288 -25.97 0.58 -10.88
N ALA A 289 -25.02 1.37 -10.38
CA ALA A 289 -23.65 1.41 -10.85
C ALA A 289 -22.69 1.57 -9.66
N LEU A 290 -21.43 1.15 -9.87
CA LEU A 290 -20.35 1.37 -8.92
C LEU A 290 -19.97 2.85 -8.83
N ALA A 291 -19.33 3.21 -7.72
CA ALA A 291 -18.71 4.52 -7.54
C ALA A 291 -19.66 5.71 -7.75
N THR A 292 -20.93 5.60 -7.36
CA THR A 292 -21.93 6.67 -7.51
C THR A 292 -21.97 7.67 -6.35
N GLU A 293 -21.18 7.46 -5.30
CA GLU A 293 -21.12 8.32 -4.10
C GLU A 293 -19.80 9.08 -4.00
N ALA A 294 -19.12 9.08 -2.85
CA ALA A 294 -17.86 9.80 -2.65
C ALA A 294 -16.76 9.44 -3.67
N SER A 295 -16.80 8.21 -4.20
CA SER A 295 -15.90 7.75 -5.27
C SER A 295 -16.35 8.16 -6.68
N GLY A 296 -17.40 8.98 -6.83
CA GLY A 296 -18.01 9.32 -8.11
C GLY A 296 -17.57 10.64 -8.72
N ASN A 297 -16.47 11.23 -8.24
CA ASN A 297 -15.98 12.48 -8.83
C ASN A 297 -15.49 12.25 -10.27
N PRO A 298 -15.65 13.24 -11.17
CA PRO A 298 -15.12 13.17 -12.53
C PRO A 298 -13.59 13.12 -12.54
N GLN A 299 -12.93 13.88 -11.66
CA GLN A 299 -11.49 13.85 -11.43
C GLN A 299 -11.23 13.95 -9.92
N GLY A 300 -10.40 13.06 -9.39
CA GLY A 300 -9.86 13.12 -8.04
C GLY A 300 -8.34 13.15 -8.08
N VAL A 301 -7.73 13.86 -7.14
CA VAL A 301 -6.28 14.07 -7.13
C VAL A 301 -5.59 13.00 -6.28
N LEU A 302 -4.46 12.47 -6.76
CA LEU A 302 -3.50 11.75 -5.91
C LEU A 302 -2.76 12.74 -5.00
N TYR A 303 -3.48 13.31 -4.03
CA TYR A 303 -2.96 14.36 -3.18
C TYR A 303 -2.19 13.81 -1.97
N LEU A 304 -0.87 14.00 -1.96
CA LEU A 304 -0.01 13.59 -0.86
C LEU A 304 0.02 14.65 0.25
N LYS A 305 -0.76 14.44 1.31
CA LYS A 305 -0.66 15.24 2.55
C LYS A 305 0.34 14.60 3.51
N LEU A 306 1.58 15.08 3.45
CA LEU A 306 2.70 14.54 4.24
C LEU A 306 3.01 15.40 5.47
N SER A 307 3.75 14.80 6.41
CA SER A 307 4.39 15.46 7.55
C SER A 307 5.86 15.07 7.58
N ALA A 308 6.73 16.02 7.91
CA ALA A 308 8.18 15.79 8.06
C ALA A 308 8.54 14.90 9.26
N HIS A 309 7.58 14.57 10.14
CA HIS A 309 7.81 13.77 11.36
C HIS A 309 7.58 12.26 11.17
N GLY A 310 7.46 11.77 9.94
CA GLY A 310 7.32 10.33 9.68
C GLY A 310 6.09 9.69 10.33
N THR A 311 4.99 10.45 10.47
CA THR A 311 3.77 9.97 11.15
C THR A 311 3.17 8.74 10.48
N ALA A 312 2.37 7.95 11.22
CA ALA A 312 1.68 6.78 10.66
C ALA A 312 0.83 7.12 9.43
N LEU A 313 0.20 8.29 9.41
CA LEU A 313 -0.53 8.79 8.24
C LEU A 313 0.40 9.06 7.05
N SER A 314 1.57 9.65 7.27
CA SER A 314 2.54 9.92 6.19
C SER A 314 3.07 8.62 5.61
N GLN A 315 3.39 7.63 6.45
CA GLN A 315 3.83 6.30 6.02
C GLN A 315 2.73 5.57 5.21
N LEU A 316 1.47 5.62 5.66
CA LEU A 316 0.33 5.10 4.90
C LEU A 316 0.16 5.81 3.55
N VAL A 317 0.32 7.13 3.51
CA VAL A 317 0.20 7.92 2.28
C VAL A 317 1.30 7.57 1.29
N VAL A 318 2.56 7.45 1.72
CA VAL A 318 3.69 7.09 0.82
C VAL A 318 3.53 5.68 0.26
N GLY A 319 3.27 4.68 1.11
CA GLY A 319 3.05 3.31 0.64
C GLY A 319 1.80 3.19 -0.24
N GLY A 320 0.72 3.89 0.14
CA GLY A 320 -0.54 3.91 -0.62
C GLY A 320 -0.41 4.60 -1.97
N PHE A 321 0.40 5.66 -2.04
CA PHE A 321 0.67 6.40 -3.27
C PHE A 321 1.39 5.50 -4.27
N GLY A 322 2.50 4.87 -3.88
CA GLY A 322 3.26 3.97 -4.74
C GLY A 322 2.39 2.82 -5.26
N TYR A 323 1.68 2.13 -4.36
CA TYR A 323 0.80 1.02 -4.76
C TYR A 323 -0.29 1.46 -5.73
N THR A 324 -0.99 2.57 -5.42
CA THR A 324 -2.06 3.09 -6.28
C THR A 324 -1.52 3.55 -7.63
N ARG A 325 -0.38 4.25 -7.66
CA ARG A 325 0.24 4.74 -8.89
C ARG A 325 0.53 3.63 -9.89
N ARG A 326 0.97 2.47 -9.40
CA ARG A 326 1.20 1.26 -10.20
C ARG A 326 -0.11 0.63 -10.71
N GLN A 327 -1.17 0.64 -9.90
CA GLN A 327 -2.50 0.17 -10.34
C GLN A 327 -3.08 1.06 -11.46
N LEU A 328 -2.86 2.36 -11.39
CA LEU A 328 -3.35 3.33 -12.36
C LEU A 328 -2.71 3.19 -13.75
N ALA A 329 -1.55 2.54 -13.86
CA ALA A 329 -0.92 2.23 -15.15
C ALA A 329 -1.78 1.30 -16.04
N ARG A 330 -2.81 0.65 -15.47
CA ARG A 330 -3.78 -0.17 -16.19
C ARG A 330 -4.93 0.63 -16.81
N LEU A 331 -5.05 1.91 -16.45
CA LEU A 331 -6.10 2.80 -16.95
C LEU A 331 -5.63 3.53 -18.21
N GLN A 332 -6.59 4.03 -18.99
CA GLN A 332 -6.29 4.82 -20.19
C GLN A 332 -5.74 6.20 -19.80
N ASP A 333 -4.48 6.48 -20.17
CA ASP A 333 -3.84 7.78 -19.95
C ASP A 333 -4.58 8.91 -20.70
N GLY A 334 -4.66 10.09 -20.08
CA GLY A 334 -5.38 11.26 -20.57
C GLY A 334 -6.92 11.18 -20.49
N ARG A 335 -7.49 9.98 -20.28
CA ARG A 335 -8.95 9.77 -20.17
C ARG A 335 -9.40 9.39 -18.77
N ASP A 336 -8.79 8.37 -18.19
CA ASP A 336 -9.20 7.78 -16.90
C ASP A 336 -8.15 8.02 -15.81
N TRP A 337 -6.94 8.38 -16.20
CA TRP A 337 -5.82 8.72 -15.36
C TRP A 337 -4.89 9.64 -16.15
N SER A 338 -4.15 10.52 -15.48
CA SER A 338 -2.97 11.13 -16.08
C SER A 338 -1.92 11.39 -15.03
N ALA A 339 -0.69 10.93 -15.29
CA ALA A 339 0.49 11.21 -14.46
C ALA A 339 1.07 12.60 -14.76
N CYS A 340 0.19 13.59 -14.77
CA CYS A 340 0.49 14.96 -15.18
C CYS A 340 1.25 15.78 -14.12
N GLY A 341 1.58 15.15 -12.99
CA GLY A 341 2.11 15.77 -11.80
C GLY A 341 1.10 16.59 -11.01
N VAL A 342 1.46 16.87 -9.76
CA VAL A 342 0.71 17.74 -8.84
C VAL A 342 1.66 18.81 -8.31
N LEU A 343 1.25 20.07 -8.41
CA LEU A 343 1.94 21.21 -7.81
C LEU A 343 1.16 21.71 -6.60
N GLN A 344 1.76 21.62 -5.41
CA GLN A 344 1.24 22.26 -4.19
C GLN A 344 1.87 23.65 -4.05
N LEU A 345 1.09 24.69 -4.31
CA LEU A 345 1.56 26.09 -4.28
C LEU A 345 1.89 26.52 -2.85
N ALA A 346 2.98 27.26 -2.69
CA ALA A 346 3.35 27.88 -1.42
C ALA A 346 2.63 29.21 -1.22
N PHE A 347 1.29 29.17 -1.12
CA PHE A 347 0.40 30.34 -1.17
C PHE A 347 0.56 31.35 -0.01
N ASP A 348 1.28 30.98 1.05
CA ASP A 348 1.68 31.87 2.14
C ASP A 348 3.03 31.45 2.73
N ALA A 349 3.60 32.30 3.61
CA ALA A 349 4.89 32.06 4.25
C ALA A 349 4.91 30.80 5.14
N ARG A 350 3.77 30.46 5.75
CA ARG A 350 3.65 29.30 6.64
C ARG A 350 3.71 28.01 5.82
N GLU A 351 3.06 27.99 4.68
CA GLU A 351 3.06 26.87 3.75
C GLU A 351 4.44 26.71 3.10
N ALA A 352 5.12 27.81 2.74
CA ALA A 352 6.51 27.78 2.27
C ALA A 352 7.45 27.12 3.31
N GLU A 353 7.35 27.49 4.58
CA GLU A 353 8.15 26.88 5.67
C GLU A 353 7.78 25.40 5.89
N ARG A 354 6.49 25.05 5.76
CA ARG A 354 6.05 23.64 5.82
C ARG A 354 6.66 22.84 4.67
N GLN A 355 6.61 23.36 3.45
CA GLN A 355 7.14 22.69 2.26
C GLN A 355 8.67 22.54 2.30
N ALA A 356 9.41 23.54 2.81
CA ALA A 356 10.86 23.43 3.01
C ALA A 356 11.25 22.28 3.98
N ARG A 357 10.46 22.07 5.04
CA ARG A 357 10.64 20.93 5.95
C ARG A 357 10.32 19.60 5.27
N LEU A 358 9.29 19.56 4.41
CA LEU A 358 8.97 18.35 3.63
C LEU A 358 10.08 18.04 2.61
N ALA A 359 10.57 19.04 1.88
CA ALA A 359 11.68 18.89 0.93
C ALA A 359 12.96 18.33 1.57
N SER A 360 13.20 18.67 2.84
CA SER A 360 14.33 18.12 3.60
C SER A 360 14.10 16.70 4.12
N ALA A 361 12.85 16.27 4.27
CA ALA A 361 12.48 15.03 4.94
C ALA A 361 12.16 13.87 3.98
N PHE A 362 11.96 14.17 2.70
CA PHE A 362 11.58 13.19 1.68
C PHE A 362 12.55 13.25 0.50
N PRO A 363 12.73 12.14 -0.23
CA PRO A 363 13.63 12.12 -1.37
C PRO A 363 13.06 12.95 -2.53
N SER A 364 13.97 13.48 -3.35
CA SER A 364 13.64 14.41 -4.44
C SER A 364 12.83 13.79 -5.58
N ASP A 365 12.85 12.46 -5.70
CA ASP A 365 12.08 11.68 -6.66
C ASP A 365 10.59 11.56 -6.26
N LEU A 366 10.28 11.66 -4.96
CA LEU A 366 8.91 11.75 -4.46
C LEU A 366 8.37 13.19 -4.57
N LEU A 367 9.18 14.16 -4.12
CA LEU A 367 8.80 15.57 -4.12
C LEU A 367 10.03 16.47 -4.20
N ARG A 368 9.91 17.61 -4.91
CA ARG A 368 10.97 18.61 -4.97
C ARG A 368 10.44 20.04 -4.97
N PRO A 369 11.15 21.00 -4.34
CA PRO A 369 10.78 22.40 -4.43
C PRO A 369 11.00 22.89 -5.86
N VAL A 370 10.13 23.79 -6.31
CA VAL A 370 10.22 24.49 -7.60
C VAL A 370 9.97 25.98 -7.37
N ASP A 371 10.69 26.83 -8.10
CA ASP A 371 10.43 28.27 -8.10
C ASP A 371 9.21 28.61 -8.97
N ALA A 372 8.80 29.88 -9.00
CA ALA A 372 7.63 30.31 -9.76
C ALA A 372 7.79 30.12 -11.28
N ALA A 373 9.00 30.28 -11.81
CA ALA A 373 9.26 30.14 -13.24
C ALA A 373 9.14 28.68 -13.68
N GLU A 374 9.78 27.78 -12.93
CA GLU A 374 9.67 26.35 -13.17
C GLU A 374 8.24 25.85 -12.90
N ALA A 375 7.59 26.31 -11.84
CA ALA A 375 6.18 26.01 -11.56
C ALA A 375 5.28 26.37 -12.74
N ALA A 376 5.43 27.57 -13.32
CA ALA A 376 4.65 28.00 -14.48
C ALA A 376 4.94 27.13 -15.72
N GLN A 377 6.21 26.73 -15.92
CA GLN A 377 6.58 25.80 -16.99
C GLN A 377 5.93 24.42 -16.79
N LEU A 378 5.98 23.85 -15.59
CA LEU A 378 5.36 22.55 -15.30
C LEU A 378 3.84 22.60 -15.44
N ALA A 379 3.21 23.67 -14.92
CA ALA A 379 1.77 23.89 -14.98
C ALA A 379 1.25 24.23 -16.38
N GLY A 380 2.08 24.82 -17.24
CA GLY A 380 1.66 25.31 -18.55
C GLY A 380 0.85 26.61 -18.50
N VAL A 381 0.72 27.23 -17.33
CA VAL A 381 0.03 28.52 -17.12
C VAL A 381 0.90 29.43 -16.23
N PRO A 382 0.79 30.76 -16.37
CA PRO A 382 1.43 31.71 -15.47
C PRO A 382 1.09 31.44 -13.99
N LEU A 383 2.12 31.41 -13.16
CA LEU A 383 2.04 31.29 -11.72
C LEU A 383 2.96 32.33 -11.07
N GLU A 384 2.45 33.01 -10.05
CA GLU A 384 3.20 34.04 -9.32
C GLU A 384 4.12 33.43 -8.26
N GLN A 385 3.89 32.16 -7.91
CA GLN A 385 4.50 31.49 -6.77
C GLN A 385 4.96 30.09 -7.18
N GLY A 386 6.07 29.66 -6.57
CA GLY A 386 6.54 28.29 -6.65
C GLY A 386 5.79 27.37 -5.69
N GLY A 387 6.42 26.25 -5.37
CA GLY A 387 5.86 25.32 -4.39
C GLY A 387 6.56 23.98 -4.40
N LEU A 388 5.79 22.92 -4.15
CA LEU A 388 6.27 21.55 -4.07
C LEU A 388 5.69 20.73 -5.22
N TRP A 389 6.58 20.21 -6.07
CA TRP A 389 6.25 19.39 -7.23
C TRP A 389 6.29 17.91 -6.90
N PHE A 390 5.24 17.18 -7.28
CA PHE A 390 5.12 15.74 -7.18
C PHE A 390 4.96 15.16 -8.59
N GLU A 391 6.06 14.68 -9.16
CA GLU A 391 6.14 14.31 -10.59
C GLU A 391 5.25 13.12 -10.95
N GLU A 392 5.28 12.06 -10.14
CA GLU A 392 4.55 10.83 -10.43
C GLU A 392 3.05 10.90 -10.06
N ALA A 393 2.60 12.02 -9.49
CA ALA A 393 1.20 12.23 -9.11
C ALA A 393 0.34 12.74 -10.28
N GLY A 394 -0.94 13.00 -10.03
CA GLY A 394 -1.85 13.54 -11.03
C GLY A 394 -3.32 13.35 -10.66
N TRP A 395 -4.19 13.32 -11.68
CA TRP A 395 -5.63 13.14 -11.51
C TRP A 395 -6.10 11.76 -12.00
N VAL A 396 -7.07 11.20 -11.29
CA VAL A 396 -7.72 9.90 -11.57
C VAL A 396 -9.20 10.14 -11.79
N HIS A 397 -9.82 9.42 -12.72
CA HIS A 397 -11.26 9.21 -12.76
C HIS A 397 -11.63 8.00 -11.88
N PRO A 398 -12.05 8.18 -10.61
CA PRO A 398 -12.17 7.06 -9.68
C PRO A 398 -13.21 5.99 -10.07
N PRO A 399 -14.32 6.29 -10.79
CA PRO A 399 -15.19 5.26 -11.36
C PRO A 399 -14.47 4.27 -12.29
N ALA A 400 -13.56 4.75 -13.15
CA ALA A 400 -12.78 3.86 -14.02
C ALA A 400 -11.84 2.96 -13.21
N LEU A 401 -11.23 3.48 -12.14
CA LEU A 401 -10.44 2.65 -11.23
C LEU A 401 -11.31 1.59 -10.54
N CYS A 402 -12.51 1.94 -10.07
CA CYS A 402 -13.43 0.97 -9.46
C CYS A 402 -13.81 -0.15 -10.43
N GLN A 403 -14.15 0.21 -11.68
CA GLN A 403 -14.47 -0.76 -12.74
C GLN A 403 -13.29 -1.68 -13.06
N ALA A 404 -12.08 -1.13 -13.20
CA ALA A 404 -10.87 -1.91 -13.46
C ALA A 404 -10.53 -2.87 -12.31
N LEU A 405 -10.75 -2.45 -11.06
CA LEU A 405 -10.49 -3.28 -9.87
C LEU A 405 -11.43 -4.50 -9.79
N VAL A 406 -12.71 -4.32 -10.13
CA VAL A 406 -13.69 -5.44 -10.07
C VAL A 406 -13.69 -6.32 -11.31
N ALA A 407 -12.94 -5.97 -12.36
CA ALA A 407 -12.85 -6.72 -13.61
C ALA A 407 -12.02 -8.00 -13.42
N HIS A 408 -12.58 -8.97 -12.70
CA HIS A 408 -11.93 -10.23 -12.38
C HIS A 408 -12.96 -11.38 -12.33
N PRO A 409 -12.64 -12.58 -12.85
CA PRO A 409 -13.60 -13.69 -12.97
C PRO A 409 -14.15 -14.20 -11.63
N ARG A 410 -13.42 -14.02 -10.53
CA ARG A 410 -13.86 -14.38 -9.18
C ARG A 410 -14.68 -13.29 -8.46
N ILE A 411 -14.98 -12.17 -9.13
CA ILE A 411 -15.76 -11.09 -8.53
C ILE A 411 -17.13 -11.05 -9.21
N ARG A 412 -18.17 -11.30 -8.42
CA ARG A 412 -19.56 -11.11 -8.81
C ARG A 412 -20.06 -9.79 -8.21
N VAL A 413 -20.41 -8.83 -9.06
CA VAL A 413 -21.04 -7.57 -8.63
C VAL A 413 -22.55 -7.72 -8.67
N VAL A 414 -23.21 -7.36 -7.56
CA VAL A 414 -24.68 -7.32 -7.42
C VAL A 414 -25.09 -5.88 -7.13
N THR A 415 -25.63 -5.21 -8.15
CA THR A 415 -26.14 -3.82 -8.07
C THR A 415 -27.60 -3.78 -7.62
N GLY A 416 -28.06 -2.62 -7.17
CA GLY A 416 -29.44 -2.43 -6.68
C GLY A 416 -29.71 -3.14 -5.34
N ALA A 417 -28.66 -3.53 -4.62
CA ALA A 417 -28.74 -4.23 -3.35
C ALA A 417 -28.89 -3.23 -2.18
N ALA A 418 -30.01 -2.51 -2.15
CA ALA A 418 -30.33 -1.56 -1.09
C ALA A 418 -31.20 -2.19 0.02
N ALA A 419 -31.18 -1.57 1.21
CA ALA A 419 -32.07 -1.89 2.33
C ALA A 419 -32.10 -3.38 2.73
N PHE A 420 -30.92 -3.97 2.93
CA PHE A 420 -30.77 -5.35 3.41
C PHE A 420 -30.26 -5.38 4.87
N THR A 421 -30.55 -6.47 5.57
CA THR A 421 -29.95 -6.79 6.87
C THR A 421 -28.77 -7.73 6.70
N LEU A 422 -27.71 -7.52 7.49
CA LEU A 422 -26.56 -8.41 7.53
C LEU A 422 -26.56 -9.15 8.88
N GLN A 423 -26.70 -10.47 8.82
CA GLN A 423 -26.76 -11.32 10.02
C GLN A 423 -25.88 -12.55 9.85
N ARG A 424 -25.40 -13.11 10.96
CA ARG A 424 -24.63 -14.35 10.96
C ARG A 424 -25.53 -15.50 11.36
N GLU A 425 -25.76 -16.44 10.44
CA GLU A 425 -26.62 -17.62 10.62
C GLU A 425 -25.90 -18.83 10.03
N ASP A 426 -25.91 -19.96 10.76
CA ASP A 426 -25.27 -21.23 10.35
C ASP A 426 -23.78 -21.07 9.94
N GLY A 427 -23.05 -20.18 10.63
CA GLY A 427 -21.64 -19.90 10.35
C GLY A 427 -21.39 -19.05 9.10
N LEU A 428 -22.43 -18.50 8.48
CA LEU A 428 -22.34 -17.64 7.30
C LEU A 428 -22.91 -16.25 7.58
N TRP A 429 -22.25 -15.23 7.05
CA TRP A 429 -22.84 -13.90 6.91
C TRP A 429 -23.83 -13.90 5.76
N GLN A 430 -25.07 -13.52 6.03
CA GLN A 430 -26.17 -13.46 5.06
C GLN A 430 -26.65 -12.01 4.90
N ALA A 431 -26.68 -11.52 3.65
CA ALA A 431 -27.35 -10.28 3.30
C ALA A 431 -28.77 -10.58 2.82
N ARG A 432 -29.79 -10.15 3.56
CA ARG A 432 -31.19 -10.45 3.27
C ARG A 432 -32.03 -9.18 3.07
N GLN A 433 -32.88 -9.19 2.06
CA GLN A 433 -33.88 -8.15 1.83
C GLN A 433 -35.27 -8.75 2.07
N GLY A 434 -35.77 -8.60 3.30
CA GLY A 434 -36.89 -9.41 3.78
C GLY A 434 -36.53 -10.90 3.71
N ASP A 435 -37.38 -11.72 3.08
CA ASP A 435 -37.13 -13.15 2.94
C ASP A 435 -36.11 -13.50 1.84
N ARG A 436 -35.80 -12.55 0.95
CA ARG A 436 -34.88 -12.79 -0.17
C ARG A 436 -33.43 -12.74 0.29
N LEU A 437 -32.73 -13.88 0.17
CA LEU A 437 -31.27 -13.94 0.30
C LEU A 437 -30.60 -13.31 -0.93
N LEU A 438 -29.82 -12.25 -0.73
CA LEU A 438 -29.04 -11.62 -1.81
C LEU A 438 -27.72 -12.36 -2.03
N ALA A 439 -27.02 -12.66 -0.93
CA ALA A 439 -25.74 -13.36 -0.93
C ALA A 439 -25.41 -13.88 0.47
N SER A 440 -24.54 -14.90 0.53
CA SER A 440 -24.01 -15.45 1.76
C SER A 440 -22.56 -15.88 1.62
N ALA A 441 -21.75 -15.70 2.66
CA ALA A 441 -20.35 -16.12 2.69
C ALA A 441 -19.85 -16.31 4.13
N PRO A 442 -18.80 -17.12 4.38
CA PRO A 442 -18.20 -17.25 5.72
C PRO A 442 -17.65 -15.93 6.25
N VAL A 443 -17.17 -15.06 5.36
CA VAL A 443 -16.57 -13.75 5.66
C VAL A 443 -17.41 -12.61 5.07
N ALA A 444 -17.52 -11.50 5.80
CA ALA A 444 -18.06 -10.24 5.31
C ALA A 444 -17.11 -9.05 5.59
N VAL A 445 -17.01 -8.14 4.63
CA VAL A 445 -16.26 -6.88 4.76
C VAL A 445 -17.20 -5.70 4.52
N LEU A 446 -17.29 -4.81 5.51
CA LEU A 446 -18.08 -3.59 5.44
C LEU A 446 -17.24 -2.44 4.85
N CYS A 447 -17.60 -2.01 3.64
CA CYS A 447 -16.95 -0.93 2.88
C CYS A 447 -17.92 0.24 2.59
N THR A 448 -18.86 0.47 3.51
CA THR A 448 -20.01 1.38 3.34
C THR A 448 -19.76 2.80 3.85
N ALA A 449 -18.51 3.24 3.93
CA ALA A 449 -18.14 4.56 4.43
C ALA A 449 -18.78 4.85 5.81
N SER A 450 -19.49 5.97 5.99
CA SER A 450 -20.14 6.27 7.28
C SER A 450 -21.44 5.47 7.52
N GLU A 451 -22.01 4.86 6.48
CA GLU A 451 -23.19 3.99 6.62
C GLU A 451 -22.87 2.69 7.36
N VAL A 452 -21.58 2.40 7.58
CA VAL A 452 -21.15 1.27 8.41
C VAL A 452 -21.74 1.33 9.83
N LEU A 453 -22.08 2.54 10.32
CA LEU A 453 -22.66 2.74 11.63
C LEU A 453 -24.10 2.22 11.75
N HIS A 454 -24.78 1.94 10.63
CA HIS A 454 -26.12 1.33 10.62
C HIS A 454 -26.07 -0.19 10.85
N PHE A 455 -24.89 -0.82 10.81
CA PHE A 455 -24.73 -2.23 11.15
C PHE A 455 -24.49 -2.35 12.66
N PRO A 456 -25.33 -3.08 13.42
CA PRO A 456 -25.20 -3.16 14.88
C PRO A 456 -23.81 -3.57 15.37
N ALA A 457 -23.17 -4.50 14.65
CA ALA A 457 -21.84 -4.99 14.94
C ALA A 457 -20.72 -3.94 14.80
N ALA A 458 -20.98 -2.85 14.06
CA ALA A 458 -20.02 -1.78 13.77
C ALA A 458 -20.49 -0.39 14.26
N ALA A 459 -21.62 -0.32 14.97
CA ALA A 459 -22.21 0.93 15.45
C ALA A 459 -21.31 1.72 16.43
N HIS A 460 -20.37 1.03 17.08
CA HIS A 460 -19.39 1.61 18.01
C HIS A 460 -18.24 2.36 17.32
N LEU A 461 -18.08 2.21 15.99
CA LEU A 461 -16.98 2.84 15.26
C LEU A 461 -17.12 4.36 15.24
N LYS A 462 -15.99 5.07 15.19
CA LYS A 462 -15.96 6.54 15.22
C LYS A 462 -15.71 7.13 13.84
N LEU A 463 -16.79 7.51 13.17
CA LEU A 463 -16.77 8.13 11.84
C LEU A 463 -17.62 9.40 11.81
N LYS A 464 -17.22 10.34 10.94
CA LYS A 464 -17.97 11.57 10.65
C LYS A 464 -18.13 11.73 9.15
N ARG A 465 -19.32 12.22 8.75
CA ARG A 465 -19.59 12.67 7.39
C ARG A 465 -19.13 14.11 7.23
N ILE A 466 -18.44 14.41 6.14
CA ILE A 466 -18.06 15.77 5.76
C ILE A 466 -18.48 15.98 4.32
N ARG A 467 -19.43 16.90 4.11
CA ARG A 467 -19.88 17.26 2.78
C ARG A 467 -18.77 18.02 2.04
N GLY A 468 -18.65 17.75 0.74
CA GLY A 468 -17.87 18.58 -0.17
C GLY A 468 -18.49 18.62 -1.55
N GLN A 469 -18.37 19.77 -2.19
CA GLN A 469 -18.84 20.05 -3.53
C GLN A 469 -17.68 20.45 -4.42
N ILE A 470 -17.58 19.80 -5.58
CA ILE A 470 -16.76 20.24 -6.70
C ILE A 470 -17.58 21.06 -7.70
N THR A 471 -16.90 21.91 -8.44
CA THR A 471 -17.45 22.66 -9.58
C THR A 471 -16.84 22.11 -10.86
N ARG A 472 -17.65 22.02 -11.92
CA ARG A 472 -17.22 21.66 -13.27
C ARG A 472 -17.35 22.88 -14.16
N LEU A 473 -16.27 23.22 -14.87
CA LEU A 473 -16.24 24.34 -15.79
C LEU A 473 -15.86 23.86 -17.19
N PRO A 474 -16.56 24.31 -18.25
CA PRO A 474 -16.14 24.06 -19.62
C PRO A 474 -14.72 24.58 -19.87
N ALA A 475 -13.93 23.79 -20.61
CA ALA A 475 -12.60 24.20 -21.02
C ALA A 475 -12.68 25.29 -22.10
N THR A 476 -11.87 26.34 -21.97
CA THR A 476 -11.67 27.36 -23.01
C THR A 476 -10.44 27.02 -23.85
N ALA A 477 -10.24 27.73 -24.95
CA ALA A 477 -9.02 27.57 -25.75
C ALA A 477 -7.76 27.86 -24.90
N SER A 478 -7.81 28.89 -24.06
CA SER A 478 -6.68 29.28 -23.20
C SER A 478 -6.50 28.35 -21.99
N SER A 479 -7.59 27.88 -21.37
CA SER A 479 -7.48 27.05 -20.15
C SER A 479 -6.91 25.65 -20.42
N ARG A 480 -7.00 25.17 -21.67
CA ARG A 480 -6.36 23.91 -22.13
C ARG A 480 -4.83 23.93 -22.02
N ALA A 481 -4.22 25.08 -21.82
CA ALA A 481 -2.78 25.18 -21.54
C ALA A 481 -2.39 24.56 -20.19
N LEU A 482 -3.33 24.39 -19.26
CA LEU A 482 -3.08 23.75 -17.97
C LEU A 482 -2.68 22.27 -18.16
N ARG A 483 -1.44 21.96 -17.81
CA ARG A 483 -0.84 20.63 -17.96
C ARG A 483 -0.82 19.80 -16.69
N SER A 484 -0.78 20.40 -15.50
CA SER A 484 -0.68 19.68 -14.23
C SER A 484 -1.82 20.04 -13.26
N VAL A 485 -2.00 19.24 -12.22
CA VAL A 485 -2.95 19.59 -11.15
C VAL A 485 -2.33 20.65 -10.26
N LEU A 486 -3.06 21.73 -10.00
CA LEU A 486 -2.66 22.77 -9.06
C LEU A 486 -3.43 22.59 -7.74
N CYS A 487 -2.74 22.69 -6.61
CA CYS A 487 -3.31 22.62 -5.28
C CYS A 487 -2.85 23.81 -4.41
N ALA A 488 -3.80 24.41 -3.70
CA ALA A 488 -3.60 25.40 -2.64
C ALA A 488 -4.61 25.08 -1.51
N GLU A 489 -5.50 26.01 -1.14
CA GLU A 489 -6.66 25.71 -0.28
C GLU A 489 -7.70 24.80 -0.97
N GLY A 490 -7.77 24.90 -2.30
CA GLY A 490 -8.49 23.99 -3.19
C GLY A 490 -7.58 23.34 -4.22
N TYR A 491 -8.16 22.82 -5.29
CA TYR A 491 -7.46 22.28 -6.44
C TYR A 491 -8.19 22.60 -7.74
N ILE A 492 -7.45 22.58 -8.85
CA ILE A 492 -7.98 22.51 -10.21
C ILE A 492 -7.18 21.48 -11.00
N ALA A 493 -7.88 20.65 -11.76
CA ALA A 493 -7.28 19.63 -12.61
C ALA A 493 -7.22 20.09 -14.09
N PRO A 494 -6.27 19.55 -14.88
CA PRO A 494 -6.26 19.67 -16.34
C PRO A 494 -7.57 19.18 -16.98
N VAL A 495 -7.75 19.52 -18.26
CA VAL A 495 -8.98 19.19 -19.00
C VAL A 495 -9.20 17.68 -19.08
N ARG A 496 -10.43 17.25 -18.78
CA ARG A 496 -10.93 15.91 -19.07
C ARG A 496 -12.33 16.03 -19.66
N ALA A 497 -12.54 15.43 -20.84
CA ALA A 497 -13.82 15.49 -21.55
C ALA A 497 -14.34 16.94 -21.70
N ASP A 498 -13.46 17.84 -22.16
CA ASP A 498 -13.72 19.27 -22.39
C ASP A 498 -14.14 20.09 -21.17
N GLU A 499 -13.80 19.63 -19.97
CA GLU A 499 -14.05 20.37 -18.74
C GLU A 499 -12.89 20.31 -17.76
N HIS A 500 -12.83 21.30 -16.88
CA HIS A 500 -12.03 21.30 -15.67
C HIS A 500 -12.88 20.93 -14.46
N THR A 501 -12.29 20.15 -13.55
CA THR A 501 -12.81 19.96 -12.21
C THR A 501 -12.03 20.83 -11.24
N LEU A 502 -12.74 21.61 -10.41
CA LEU A 502 -12.13 22.38 -9.32
C LEU A 502 -12.90 22.21 -8.01
N GLY A 503 -12.19 22.43 -6.91
CA GLY A 503 -12.79 22.50 -5.59
C GLY A 503 -11.86 21.99 -4.49
N ALA A 504 -12.35 21.42 -3.40
CA ALA A 504 -13.75 21.27 -3.06
C ALA A 504 -14.03 21.91 -1.71
N SER A 505 -15.25 22.36 -1.53
CA SER A 505 -15.75 22.83 -0.24
C SER A 505 -15.60 21.77 0.86
N PHE A 506 -15.62 22.25 2.10
CA PHE A 506 -15.64 21.44 3.32
C PHE A 506 -16.74 21.97 4.23
N ASN A 507 -17.94 21.41 4.11
CA ASN A 507 -19.11 21.85 4.89
C ASN A 507 -19.49 20.80 5.94
N PHE A 508 -19.44 21.21 7.21
CA PHE A 508 -19.79 20.37 8.36
C PHE A 508 -21.25 20.53 8.82
N GLN A 509 -21.94 21.56 8.32
CA GLN A 509 -23.27 21.96 8.78
C GLN A 509 -24.40 21.46 7.86
N ARG A 510 -24.08 21.02 6.63
CA ARG A 510 -25.04 20.49 5.65
C ARG A 510 -24.99 18.97 5.55
N ASP A 511 -26.16 18.34 5.46
CA ASP A 511 -26.33 16.89 5.33
C ASP A 511 -27.15 16.42 4.11
N ASP A 512 -27.34 17.32 3.12
CA ASP A 512 -27.97 17.00 1.84
C ASP A 512 -26.94 16.82 0.70
N LEU A 513 -27.39 16.44 -0.50
CA LEU A 513 -26.57 16.30 -1.73
C LEU A 513 -26.89 17.37 -2.79
N GLU A 514 -27.70 18.38 -2.46
CA GLU A 514 -28.09 19.42 -3.40
C GLU A 514 -26.90 20.31 -3.73
N LEU A 515 -26.81 20.81 -4.96
CA LEU A 515 -25.76 21.77 -5.31
C LEU A 515 -26.03 23.12 -4.64
N SER A 516 -24.96 23.76 -4.20
CA SER A 516 -24.98 25.04 -3.49
C SER A 516 -24.30 26.11 -4.34
N ALA A 517 -25.02 27.17 -4.67
CA ALA A 517 -24.45 28.35 -5.34
C ALA A 517 -23.33 29.00 -4.50
N ALA A 518 -23.46 28.99 -3.17
CA ALA A 518 -22.42 29.49 -2.27
C ALA A 518 -21.15 28.64 -2.35
N GLU A 519 -21.27 27.31 -2.35
CA GLU A 519 -20.08 26.43 -2.47
C GLU A 519 -19.46 26.49 -3.88
N HIS A 520 -20.25 26.80 -4.92
CA HIS A 520 -19.72 27.14 -6.24
C HIS A 520 -18.93 28.44 -6.21
N ALA A 521 -19.46 29.50 -5.60
CA ALA A 521 -18.75 30.76 -5.43
C ALA A 521 -17.43 30.59 -4.63
N ASP A 522 -17.44 29.79 -3.57
CA ASP A 522 -16.24 29.46 -2.79
C ASP A 522 -15.18 28.75 -3.66
N ASN A 523 -15.59 27.77 -4.46
CA ASN A 523 -14.71 27.08 -5.40
C ASN A 523 -14.11 28.03 -6.45
N LEU A 524 -14.90 28.95 -7.01
CA LEU A 524 -14.38 30.00 -7.90
C LEU A 524 -13.45 30.98 -7.17
N GLY A 525 -13.69 31.25 -5.89
CA GLY A 525 -12.76 31.98 -5.01
C GLY A 525 -11.41 31.30 -4.89
N MET A 526 -11.39 29.99 -4.60
CA MET A 526 -10.16 29.19 -4.52
C MET A 526 -9.41 29.18 -5.86
N LEU A 527 -10.11 29.11 -7.00
CA LEU A 527 -9.48 29.20 -8.32
C LEU A 527 -8.71 30.52 -8.50
N ARG A 528 -9.30 31.65 -8.10
CA ARG A 528 -8.65 32.97 -8.17
C ARG A 528 -7.40 33.04 -7.30
N GLN A 529 -7.42 32.41 -6.13
CA GLN A 529 -6.24 32.32 -5.26
C GLN A 529 -5.15 31.41 -5.84
N ILE A 530 -5.52 30.33 -6.52
CA ILE A 530 -4.57 29.43 -7.19
C ILE A 530 -3.87 30.12 -8.36
N SER A 531 -4.64 30.76 -9.25
CA SER A 531 -4.09 31.50 -10.39
C SER A 531 -5.13 32.51 -10.91
N PRO A 532 -4.90 33.83 -10.73
CA PRO A 532 -5.74 34.86 -11.31
C PRO A 532 -5.82 34.75 -12.84
N HIS A 533 -4.72 34.36 -13.49
CA HIS A 533 -4.68 34.16 -14.94
C HIS A 533 -5.57 33.00 -15.39
N LEU A 534 -5.57 31.88 -14.66
CA LEU A 534 -6.44 30.75 -15.00
C LEU A 534 -7.91 31.08 -14.74
N ALA A 535 -8.20 31.86 -13.68
CA ALA A 535 -9.54 32.38 -13.41
C ALA A 535 -10.05 33.26 -14.56
N GLU A 536 -9.21 34.15 -15.09
CA GLU A 536 -9.51 34.97 -16.28
C GLU A 536 -9.72 34.10 -17.53
N ALA A 537 -8.82 33.12 -17.77
CA ALA A 537 -8.90 32.20 -18.90
C ALA A 537 -10.17 31.34 -18.88
N LEU A 538 -10.73 31.06 -17.71
CA LEU A 538 -12.00 30.37 -17.51
C LEU A 538 -13.21 31.31 -17.39
N HIS A 539 -12.98 32.62 -17.51
CA HIS A 539 -14.00 33.67 -17.38
C HIS A 539 -14.79 33.58 -16.07
N SER A 540 -14.14 33.19 -14.97
CA SER A 540 -14.81 32.82 -13.72
C SER A 540 -15.71 33.91 -13.13
N GLU A 541 -15.33 35.19 -13.30
CA GLU A 541 -16.09 36.36 -12.81
C GLU A 541 -17.41 36.59 -13.58
N ARG A 542 -17.56 36.01 -14.77
CA ARG A 542 -18.78 36.13 -15.60
C ARG A 542 -19.74 34.97 -15.39
N LEU A 543 -19.33 33.95 -14.65
CA LEU A 543 -20.12 32.77 -14.41
C LEU A 543 -21.11 33.03 -13.27
N ASP A 544 -22.37 32.67 -13.48
CA ASP A 544 -23.38 32.69 -12.43
C ASP A 544 -23.32 31.38 -11.62
N PRO A 545 -22.94 31.42 -10.32
CA PRO A 545 -22.85 30.22 -9.48
C PRO A 545 -24.17 29.44 -9.35
N GLN A 546 -25.32 30.04 -9.64
CA GLN A 546 -26.62 29.36 -9.59
C GLN A 546 -26.81 28.35 -10.73
N HIS A 547 -26.13 28.56 -11.85
CA HIS A 547 -26.28 27.76 -13.07
C HIS A 547 -25.10 26.81 -13.33
N LEU A 548 -24.12 26.78 -12.42
CA LEU A 548 -22.95 25.91 -12.56
C LEU A 548 -23.29 24.45 -12.30
N GLN A 549 -22.55 23.59 -13.00
CA GLN A 549 -22.60 22.15 -12.80
C GLN A 549 -21.54 21.72 -11.78
N GLY A 550 -21.80 20.61 -11.11
CA GLY A 550 -20.89 20.12 -10.10
C GLY A 550 -21.33 18.80 -9.51
N ARG A 551 -20.72 18.45 -8.38
CA ARG A 551 -21.06 17.27 -7.63
C ARG A 551 -20.82 17.50 -6.15
N ALA A 552 -21.87 17.30 -5.35
CA ALA A 552 -21.76 17.18 -3.90
C ALA A 552 -21.74 15.71 -3.46
N ALA A 553 -20.92 15.40 -2.46
CA ALA A 553 -20.83 14.08 -1.86
C ALA A 553 -20.31 14.16 -0.40
N PHE A 554 -20.43 13.04 0.32
CA PHE A 554 -19.94 12.93 1.70
C PHE A 554 -18.65 12.14 1.78
N ARG A 555 -17.62 12.75 2.34
CA ARG A 555 -16.41 12.07 2.79
C ARG A 555 -16.71 11.41 4.14
N SER A 556 -16.14 10.23 4.38
CA SER A 556 -16.20 9.57 5.68
C SER A 556 -14.81 9.61 6.33
N THR A 557 -14.67 10.26 7.47
CA THR A 557 -13.39 10.41 8.17
C THR A 557 -13.47 9.95 9.61
N THR A 558 -12.35 9.47 10.15
CA THR A 558 -12.15 9.24 11.58
C THR A 558 -11.62 10.51 12.27
N PRO A 559 -11.69 10.59 13.61
CA PRO A 559 -11.11 11.70 14.38
C PRO A 559 -9.60 11.91 14.20
N ASP A 560 -8.85 10.85 13.89
CA ASP A 560 -7.39 10.90 13.70
C ASP A 560 -6.96 10.87 12.22
N TYR A 561 -7.92 10.94 11.30
CA TYR A 561 -7.73 10.95 9.84
C TYR A 561 -7.06 9.69 9.25
N LEU A 562 -6.89 8.63 10.03
CA LEU A 562 -6.49 7.30 9.56
C LEU A 562 -7.73 6.45 9.30
N PRO A 563 -7.75 5.62 8.24
CA PRO A 563 -8.89 4.74 7.98
C PRO A 563 -9.08 3.69 9.10
N LEU A 564 -10.23 3.02 9.08
CA LEU A 564 -10.54 1.83 9.88
C LEU A 564 -10.40 0.62 8.96
N ILE A 565 -9.34 -0.17 9.14
CA ILE A 565 -9.01 -1.32 8.28
C ILE A 565 -8.67 -2.51 9.16
N GLY A 566 -9.48 -3.58 9.09
CA GLY A 566 -9.18 -4.82 9.80
C GLY A 566 -10.40 -5.53 10.37
N PRO A 567 -10.18 -6.53 11.24
CA PRO A 567 -11.24 -7.31 11.87
C PRO A 567 -12.02 -6.49 12.90
N LEU A 568 -13.31 -6.83 13.08
CA LEU A 568 -14.15 -6.25 14.12
C LEU A 568 -14.19 -7.13 15.37
N VAL A 569 -14.46 -6.49 16.50
CA VAL A 569 -14.62 -7.12 17.82
C VAL A 569 -16.02 -6.83 18.35
N ASP A 570 -16.49 -7.69 19.25
CA ASP A 570 -17.61 -7.33 20.12
C ASP A 570 -17.13 -6.25 21.09
N ALA A 571 -17.68 -5.04 20.95
CA ALA A 571 -17.21 -3.88 21.70
C ALA A 571 -17.44 -4.01 23.23
N ALA A 572 -18.53 -4.64 23.64
CA ALA A 572 -18.84 -4.80 25.07
C ALA A 572 -17.91 -5.84 25.69
N ALA A 573 -17.73 -6.99 25.02
CA ALA A 573 -16.79 -8.01 25.44
C ALA A 573 -15.34 -7.50 25.43
N PHE A 574 -14.98 -6.67 24.44
CA PHE A 574 -13.64 -6.07 24.34
C PHE A 574 -13.36 -5.18 25.55
N SER A 575 -14.30 -4.30 25.90
CA SER A 575 -14.20 -3.44 27.07
C SER A 575 -14.10 -4.23 28.37
N ALA A 576 -14.89 -5.30 28.52
CA ALA A 576 -14.81 -6.18 29.69
C ALA A 576 -13.46 -6.91 29.78
N ALA A 577 -12.96 -7.48 28.68
CA ALA A 577 -11.71 -8.24 28.63
C ALA A 577 -10.49 -7.37 28.95
N TYR A 578 -10.53 -6.09 28.59
CA TYR A 578 -9.38 -5.18 28.68
C TYR A 578 -9.56 -4.02 29.66
N VAL A 579 -10.58 -4.06 30.52
CA VAL A 579 -10.88 -3.02 31.53
C VAL A 579 -9.68 -2.67 32.42
N ALA A 580 -8.79 -3.65 32.66
CA ALA A 580 -7.62 -3.47 33.50
C ALA A 580 -6.61 -2.45 32.93
N LEU A 581 -6.66 -2.18 31.61
CA LEU A 581 -5.82 -1.16 30.96
C LEU A 581 -6.16 0.27 31.38
N GLY A 582 -7.38 0.51 31.87
CA GLY A 582 -7.76 1.82 32.40
C GLY A 582 -7.10 2.16 33.74
N LYS A 583 -6.61 1.15 34.46
CA LYS A 583 -5.81 1.34 35.68
C LYS A 583 -4.31 1.38 35.38
N ASP A 584 -3.86 0.55 34.45
CA ASP A 584 -2.47 0.44 34.02
C ASP A 584 -2.40 0.08 32.54
N ALA A 585 -2.06 1.06 31.70
CA ALA A 585 -1.94 0.89 30.25
C ALA A 585 -0.78 -0.04 29.84
N SER A 586 0.16 -0.32 30.75
CA SER A 586 1.29 -1.22 30.52
C SER A 586 1.00 -2.66 30.92
N ARG A 587 -0.17 -2.92 31.53
CA ARG A 587 -0.53 -4.23 32.04
C ARG A 587 -0.52 -5.27 30.92
N ARG A 588 0.23 -6.35 31.15
CA ARG A 588 0.19 -7.54 30.28
C ARG A 588 -1.15 -8.26 30.45
N ILE A 589 -1.81 -8.50 29.33
CA ILE A 589 -3.06 -9.26 29.24
C ILE A 589 -2.86 -10.28 28.13
N ASP A 590 -3.15 -11.54 28.41
CA ASP A 590 -3.04 -12.63 27.43
C ASP A 590 -4.41 -13.12 26.93
N THR A 591 -5.52 -12.55 27.44
CA THR A 591 -6.88 -12.84 26.99
C THR A 591 -7.04 -12.50 25.50
N PRO A 592 -7.41 -13.47 24.64
CA PRO A 592 -7.66 -13.22 23.21
C PRO A 592 -8.74 -12.15 23.01
N ALA A 593 -8.62 -11.39 21.92
CA ALA A 593 -9.64 -10.41 21.59
C ALA A 593 -10.95 -11.10 21.19
N PRO A 594 -12.11 -10.56 21.60
CA PRO A 594 -13.42 -11.11 21.26
C PRO A 594 -13.79 -10.75 19.83
N TRP A 595 -13.13 -11.40 18.87
CA TRP A 595 -13.36 -11.20 17.44
C TRP A 595 -14.79 -11.54 17.05
N LEU A 596 -15.38 -10.72 16.20
CA LEU A 596 -16.58 -11.07 15.47
C LEU A 596 -16.16 -11.93 14.28
N GLU A 597 -16.46 -13.22 14.36
CA GLU A 597 -15.98 -14.22 13.42
C GLU A 597 -16.31 -13.84 11.96
N GLY A 598 -15.28 -13.78 11.13
CA GLY A 598 -15.40 -13.48 9.71
C GLY A 598 -15.85 -12.06 9.38
N LEU A 599 -15.88 -11.10 10.32
CA LEU A 599 -16.34 -9.73 10.07
C LEU A 599 -15.21 -8.70 10.09
N TYR A 600 -15.10 -7.94 9.00
CA TYR A 600 -14.05 -6.95 8.77
C TYR A 600 -14.62 -5.61 8.30
N VAL A 601 -13.82 -4.55 8.35
CA VAL A 601 -14.18 -3.21 7.86
C VAL A 601 -13.05 -2.59 7.03
N ASN A 602 -13.44 -1.80 6.02
CA ASN A 602 -12.57 -0.88 5.26
C ASN A 602 -13.29 0.47 5.06
N CYS A 603 -13.17 1.38 6.02
CA CYS A 603 -13.94 2.64 6.03
C CYS A 603 -13.09 3.84 6.48
N GLY A 604 -13.62 5.06 6.35
CA GLY A 604 -13.01 6.24 6.99
C GLY A 604 -11.81 6.86 6.25
N HIS A 605 -11.71 6.71 4.94
CA HIS A 605 -10.56 7.20 4.13
C HIS A 605 -10.50 8.73 3.93
N GLY A 606 -11.49 9.48 4.41
CA GLY A 606 -11.57 10.93 4.28
C GLY A 606 -11.52 11.39 2.81
N SER A 607 -10.71 12.42 2.54
CA SER A 607 -10.43 12.91 1.18
C SER A 607 -9.27 12.18 0.48
N ARG A 608 -8.77 11.07 1.04
CA ARG A 608 -7.56 10.36 0.56
C ARG A 608 -7.84 8.93 0.14
N GLY A 609 -9.10 8.64 -0.21
CA GLY A 609 -9.54 7.31 -0.65
C GLY A 609 -8.75 6.78 -1.85
N LEU A 610 -8.41 7.63 -2.82
CA LEU A 610 -7.60 7.23 -3.97
C LEU A 610 -6.25 6.64 -3.56
N ILE A 611 -5.57 7.23 -2.59
CA ILE A 611 -4.25 6.77 -2.13
C ILE A 611 -4.37 5.57 -1.19
N SER A 612 -5.30 5.61 -0.23
CA SER A 612 -5.31 4.68 0.89
C SER A 612 -6.17 3.42 0.66
N ALA A 613 -7.24 3.52 -0.13
CA ALA A 613 -8.16 2.39 -0.32
C ALA A 613 -7.54 1.19 -1.06
N PRO A 614 -6.75 1.38 -2.14
CA PRO A 614 -6.08 0.27 -2.82
C PRO A 614 -5.17 -0.53 -1.88
N LEU A 615 -4.29 0.14 -1.12
CA LEU A 615 -3.40 -0.53 -0.17
C LEU A 615 -4.15 -1.12 1.04
N ALA A 616 -5.27 -0.52 1.44
CA ALA A 616 -6.13 -1.08 2.48
C ALA A 616 -6.72 -2.44 2.07
N GLY A 617 -7.01 -2.64 0.78
CA GLY A 617 -7.41 -3.94 0.25
C GLY A 617 -6.33 -5.01 0.42
N GLU A 618 -5.06 -4.67 0.18
CA GLU A 618 -3.91 -5.55 0.46
C GLU A 618 -3.75 -5.84 1.95
N LEU A 619 -3.96 -4.83 2.81
CA LEU A 619 -3.90 -5.00 4.25
C LEU A 619 -4.97 -5.99 4.74
N LEU A 620 -6.21 -5.86 4.25
CA LEU A 620 -7.29 -6.79 4.59
C LEU A 620 -7.03 -8.21 4.11
N ALA A 621 -6.56 -8.36 2.87
CA ALA A 621 -6.20 -9.67 2.37
C ALA A 621 -5.05 -10.30 3.19
N ALA A 622 -4.09 -9.49 3.62
CA ALA A 622 -3.02 -9.96 4.48
C ALA A 622 -3.53 -10.42 5.86
N TRP A 623 -4.51 -9.74 6.45
CA TRP A 623 -5.17 -10.19 7.67
C TRP A 623 -5.89 -11.54 7.47
N LEU A 624 -6.67 -11.65 6.40
CA LEU A 624 -7.47 -12.83 6.09
C LEU A 624 -6.63 -14.07 5.73
N ASP A 625 -5.50 -13.90 5.06
CA ASP A 625 -4.66 -15.02 4.61
C ASP A 625 -3.44 -15.28 5.49
N ASP A 626 -3.29 -14.59 6.62
CA ASP A 626 -2.06 -14.64 7.45
C ASP A 626 -0.79 -14.31 6.63
N GLU A 627 -0.87 -13.35 5.70
CA GLU A 627 0.28 -12.92 4.89
C GLU A 627 1.11 -11.84 5.59
N PRO A 628 2.39 -11.67 5.22
CA PRO A 628 3.17 -10.50 5.57
C PRO A 628 2.41 -9.20 5.30
N LEU A 629 2.35 -8.31 6.30
CA LEU A 629 1.63 -7.04 6.16
C LEU A 629 2.28 -6.14 5.09
N PRO A 630 1.48 -5.38 4.31
CA PRO A 630 2.00 -4.45 3.30
C PRO A 630 2.43 -3.10 3.89
N LEU A 631 2.41 -2.97 5.21
CA LEU A 631 2.66 -1.76 5.96
C LEU A 631 3.47 -2.09 7.23
N PRO A 632 4.19 -1.12 7.81
CA PRO A 632 4.75 -1.24 9.14
C PRO A 632 3.67 -1.66 10.16
N ARG A 633 4.01 -2.55 11.10
CA ARG A 633 3.09 -3.02 12.15
C ARG A 633 2.41 -1.85 12.87
N ALA A 634 3.17 -0.82 13.24
CA ALA A 634 2.64 0.36 13.93
C ALA A 634 1.59 1.13 13.09
N VAL A 635 1.74 1.17 11.76
CA VAL A 635 0.77 1.80 10.85
C VAL A 635 -0.49 0.95 10.74
N ALA A 636 -0.35 -0.38 10.64
CA ALA A 636 -1.48 -1.29 10.66
C ALA A 636 -2.28 -1.21 11.97
N GLU A 637 -1.60 -1.18 13.13
CA GLU A 637 -2.21 -0.94 14.44
C GLU A 637 -2.91 0.44 14.51
N ALA A 638 -2.31 1.48 13.93
CA ALA A 638 -2.90 2.81 13.86
C ALA A 638 -4.12 2.89 12.92
N CYS A 639 -4.29 1.94 12.00
CA CYS A 639 -5.48 1.79 11.17
C CYS A 639 -6.50 0.79 11.75
N HIS A 640 -6.13 0.02 12.77
CA HIS A 640 -6.97 -1.05 13.32
C HIS A 640 -8.30 -0.50 13.87
N PRO A 641 -9.44 -1.19 13.66
CA PRO A 641 -10.76 -0.69 14.09
C PRO A 641 -10.87 -0.52 15.62
N SER A 642 -10.29 -1.45 16.39
CA SER A 642 -10.35 -1.42 17.87
C SER A 642 -9.51 -0.33 18.54
N ARG A 643 -8.73 0.47 17.79
CA ARG A 643 -7.82 1.47 18.39
C ARG A 643 -8.55 2.53 19.21
N PHE A 644 -9.78 2.88 18.84
CA PHE A 644 -10.55 3.88 19.58
C PHE A 644 -11.10 3.31 20.88
N LEU A 645 -11.61 2.08 20.87
CA LEU A 645 -11.99 1.36 22.10
C LEU A 645 -10.80 1.28 23.06
N LEU A 646 -9.62 0.89 22.57
CA LEU A 646 -8.40 0.83 23.36
C LEU A 646 -8.03 2.19 23.97
N ARG A 647 -8.07 3.26 23.17
CA ARG A 647 -7.78 4.63 23.65
C ARG A 647 -8.77 5.11 24.71
N GLU A 648 -10.04 4.72 24.61
CA GLU A 648 -11.05 5.06 25.61
C GLU A 648 -10.81 4.32 26.92
N LEU A 649 -10.58 3.01 26.85
CA LEU A 649 -10.24 2.19 28.01
C LEU A 649 -9.01 2.74 28.75
N ILE A 650 -7.92 3.02 28.03
CA ILE A 650 -6.69 3.58 28.61
C ILE A 650 -6.93 4.95 29.27
N ARG A 651 -7.90 5.72 28.78
CA ARG A 651 -8.27 7.03 29.36
C ARG A 651 -9.29 6.90 30.50
N GLY A 652 -9.69 5.69 30.87
CA GLY A 652 -10.73 5.44 31.87
C GLY A 652 -12.11 5.93 31.46
N ARG A 653 -12.41 5.91 30.15
CA ARG A 653 -13.68 6.39 29.58
C ARG A 653 -14.57 5.27 29.11
#